data_AF-A0A1V5VS92-F1
#
_entry.id   AF-A0A1V5VS92-F1
#
_cell.length_a   1.000
_cell.length_b   1.000
_cell.length_c   1.000
_cell.angle_alpha   90.00
_cell.angle_beta   90.00
_cell.angle_gamma   90.00
#
_symmetry.space_group_name_H-M   'P 1'
#
loop_
_entity.id
_entity.type
_entity.pdbx_description
1 polymer ?
#
loop_
_entity_poly.entity_id
_entity_poly.type
_entity_poly.pdbx_seq_one_letter_code
_entity_poly.pdbx_strand_id
1 'polypeptide(L)'
;MEARPFRPRLFVTAAMDEAALAALRELGEVDYGSYRDELRLLSGDDLVEALQGYHGFITEIDVVDADALRRLPDLRVIGVCRGTPVNVDIAACTACGIPVLNTPGRNADAVADLTVAMALMLLRKLPEATTFLREPGGEAGDMSRMGMAFTRFQGRELWRKTVGLIGLGAVGRQVARRLVPFGARLLVYDPYLSAEEVTLAGAEKVTLETLLAESDIVSLHVPVTEETRGLLDAAAFARMKPGALLINTARAALVDEEALLEALRSGQVGGAALDVFGTEPPAADDPLLACPNVIATPHIGGDTVEVAAHQGQLLVADLARLLRGERPQHIRNPEVLPQFSWTAPRRELSREAVRQLTSGAGPAVTDLEAQATAPAPKRGGMLTGLRRALGGKGPTSAAPAAPAGGEGGAAQLARLLQAFTERIRTDPGMHAFAEGKHVLMHFILNDVGASFYLNFQDGEVEAAPGDPPVKPDVTLKMSAETLDGVFRGRVNGMRAAMSGRLAFSGDTTKAMAFQRIQKDLGALYMAASEAVGGPGELAALAAPAGSAAPARPAVVSLTGDVRDELLAVLNELYAQGLITATGGNLSARVEGREGEVWITPSQSFKGALRPEMMVRIDLEGQPLDPEALAPSSEWRVHTAIYRRRPDIQAVIHTHAPQAILLGLTGKPFLPISTEAAFIGELARVPFMMPGTPALAEAVAEALGTGSAVLMEHHGLVVAGSGLRRAANVTEIIEDTAQKILTCYMLGQPPATLPDDVLAQLREVGTLMV
;
A
#
# COMPACT_ATOMS: atom_id res chain seq x y z
N MET A 1 -16.39 50.07 12.98
CA MET A 1 -16.43 49.01 11.96
C MET A 1 -15.12 48.25 12.10
N GLU A 2 -15.13 47.14 12.84
CA GLU A 2 -13.96 46.24 12.86
C GLU A 2 -13.75 45.74 11.42
N ALA A 3 -12.55 45.94 10.88
CA ALA A 3 -12.20 45.45 9.56
C ALA A 3 -12.39 43.93 9.54
N ARG A 4 -13.15 43.42 8.57
CA ARG A 4 -13.27 41.97 8.38
C ARG A 4 -11.85 41.39 8.24
N PRO A 5 -11.49 40.34 9.01
CA PRO A 5 -10.19 39.71 8.86
C PRO A 5 -10.04 39.19 7.42
N PHE A 6 -8.88 39.41 6.81
CA PHE A 6 -8.56 38.92 5.47
C PHE A 6 -8.77 37.40 5.41
N ARG A 7 -9.51 36.93 4.40
CA ARG A 7 -9.72 35.51 4.14
C ARG A 7 -9.07 35.16 2.79
N PRO A 8 -8.03 34.32 2.75
CA PRO A 8 -7.41 33.92 1.50
C PRO A 8 -8.36 33.06 0.68
N ARG A 9 -8.22 33.11 -0.64
CA ARG A 9 -8.82 32.16 -1.56
C ARG A 9 -7.77 31.12 -1.92
N LEU A 10 -8.05 29.86 -1.66
CA LEU A 10 -7.13 28.74 -1.72
C LEU A 10 -7.58 27.78 -2.81
N PHE A 11 -6.66 27.40 -3.69
CA PHE A 11 -6.87 26.28 -4.61
C PHE A 11 -6.10 25.07 -4.09
N VAL A 12 -6.77 23.94 -3.96
CA VAL A 12 -6.21 22.73 -3.35
C VAL A 12 -6.35 21.57 -4.34
N THR A 13 -5.20 21.10 -4.82
CA THR A 13 -5.09 19.93 -5.72
C THR A 13 -4.48 18.73 -5.03
N ALA A 14 -3.75 18.92 -3.93
CA ALA A 14 -3.28 17.81 -3.11
C ALA A 14 -4.44 17.03 -2.49
N ALA A 15 -4.30 15.70 -2.37
CA ALA A 15 -5.31 14.90 -1.68
C ALA A 15 -5.45 15.32 -0.21
N MET A 16 -6.68 15.53 0.26
CA MET A 16 -6.97 15.94 1.64
C MET A 16 -8.12 15.12 2.21
N ASP A 17 -8.10 14.89 3.52
CA ASP A 17 -9.27 14.37 4.23
C ASP A 17 -10.29 15.49 4.51
N GLU A 18 -11.53 15.10 4.80
CA GLU A 18 -12.60 16.09 5.00
C GLU A 18 -12.34 16.98 6.22
N ALA A 19 -11.67 16.47 7.25
CA ALA A 19 -11.32 17.26 8.43
C ALA A 19 -10.34 18.40 8.08
N ALA A 20 -9.30 18.13 7.28
CA ALA A 20 -8.39 19.16 6.82
C ALA A 20 -9.08 20.17 5.89
N LEU A 21 -9.95 19.70 4.98
CA LEU A 21 -10.72 20.61 4.10
C LEU A 21 -11.64 21.52 4.90
N ALA A 22 -12.35 20.99 5.90
CA ALA A 22 -13.17 21.78 6.80
C ALA A 22 -12.33 22.85 7.53
N ALA A 23 -11.16 22.48 8.06
CA ALA A 23 -10.28 23.43 8.72
C ALA A 23 -9.71 24.50 7.77
N LEU A 24 -9.36 24.14 6.53
CA LEU A 24 -8.96 25.13 5.51
C LEU A 24 -10.11 26.10 5.18
N ARG A 25 -11.36 25.62 5.13
CA ARG A 25 -12.56 26.45 4.89
C ARG A 25 -12.86 27.39 6.05
N GLU A 26 -12.39 27.10 7.26
CA GLU A 26 -12.42 28.06 8.37
C GLU A 26 -11.41 29.19 8.13
N LEU A 27 -10.21 28.87 7.64
CA LEU A 27 -9.15 29.84 7.35
C LEU A 27 -9.48 30.74 6.15
N GLY A 28 -10.11 30.21 5.10
CA GLY A 28 -10.33 30.93 3.84
C GLY A 28 -11.42 30.34 2.95
N GLU A 29 -11.57 30.87 1.75
CA GLU A 29 -12.37 30.26 0.68
C GLU A 29 -11.54 29.15 0.04
N VAL A 30 -12.13 27.96 -0.15
CA VAL A 30 -11.40 26.77 -0.64
C VAL A 30 -12.12 26.21 -1.86
N ASP A 31 -11.42 26.20 -2.98
CA ASP A 31 -11.78 25.45 -4.17
C ASP A 31 -10.91 24.19 -4.20
N TYR A 32 -11.54 23.01 -4.12
CA TYR A 32 -10.87 21.71 -4.03
C TYR A 32 -11.11 20.90 -5.31
N GLY A 33 -10.01 20.48 -5.94
CA GLY A 33 -10.00 19.68 -7.15
C GLY A 33 -8.78 18.76 -7.13
N SER A 34 -8.91 17.62 -6.44
CA SER A 34 -7.80 16.69 -6.23
C SER A 34 -7.24 16.16 -7.55
N TYR A 35 -5.93 16.20 -7.71
CA TYR A 35 -5.26 15.62 -8.88
C TYR A 35 -5.55 14.11 -9.01
N ARG A 36 -5.85 13.41 -7.90
CA ARG A 36 -6.17 11.97 -7.90
C ARG A 36 -7.58 11.69 -8.43
N ASP A 37 -8.51 12.63 -8.22
CA ASP A 37 -9.89 12.49 -8.67
C ASP A 37 -10.05 13.01 -10.11
N GLU A 38 -9.42 14.15 -10.40
CA GLU A 38 -9.45 14.77 -11.72
C GLU A 38 -8.47 14.12 -12.70
N LEU A 39 -7.46 13.39 -12.18
CA LEU A 39 -6.37 12.79 -12.95
C LEU A 39 -5.74 13.83 -13.89
N ARG A 40 -5.44 15.00 -13.31
CA ARG A 40 -4.90 16.18 -14.00
C ARG A 40 -3.74 16.74 -13.19
N LEU A 41 -2.59 16.93 -13.85
CA LEU A 41 -1.44 17.67 -13.33
C LEU A 41 -1.42 19.06 -13.97
N LEU A 42 -1.25 20.09 -13.16
CA LEU A 42 -1.15 21.48 -13.59
C LEU A 42 0.32 21.90 -13.75
N SER A 43 0.63 22.52 -14.89
CA SER A 43 1.93 23.11 -15.17
C SER A 43 1.79 24.22 -16.22
N GLY A 44 2.73 25.17 -16.26
CA GLY A 44 2.77 26.22 -17.27
C GLY A 44 1.46 26.99 -17.42
N ASP A 45 0.90 27.03 -18.63
CA ASP A 45 -0.32 27.80 -18.95
C ASP A 45 -1.55 27.31 -18.20
N ASP A 46 -1.73 25.98 -18.08
CA ASP A 46 -2.86 25.37 -17.37
C ASP A 46 -2.86 25.74 -15.89
N LEU A 47 -1.67 25.76 -15.27
CA LEU A 47 -1.51 26.22 -13.90
C LEU A 47 -1.89 27.70 -13.77
N VAL A 48 -1.42 28.53 -14.71
CA VAL A 48 -1.69 29.97 -14.69
C VAL A 48 -3.18 30.26 -14.87
N GLU A 49 -3.86 29.55 -15.75
CA GLU A 49 -5.31 29.67 -15.96
C GLU A 49 -6.08 29.26 -14.70
N ALA A 50 -5.73 28.12 -14.10
CA ALA A 50 -6.40 27.60 -12.91
C ALA A 50 -6.20 28.50 -11.68
N LEU A 51 -5.04 29.14 -11.54
CA LEU A 51 -4.68 29.91 -10.34
C LEU A 51 -4.95 31.42 -10.41
N GLN A 52 -5.58 31.94 -11.47
CA GLN A 52 -5.95 33.36 -11.52
C GLN A 52 -6.85 33.76 -10.34
N GLY A 53 -6.46 34.82 -9.62
CA GLY A 53 -7.22 35.35 -8.49
C GLY A 53 -7.17 34.50 -7.20
N TYR A 54 -6.32 33.47 -7.15
CA TYR A 54 -6.07 32.72 -5.90
C TYR A 54 -4.91 33.30 -5.12
N HIS A 55 -5.04 33.28 -3.80
CA HIS A 55 -4.02 33.76 -2.85
C HIS A 55 -3.12 32.63 -2.36
N GLY A 56 -3.62 31.40 -2.31
CA GLY A 56 -2.83 30.24 -1.90
C GLY A 56 -3.05 29.05 -2.81
N PHE A 57 -1.98 28.28 -3.01
CA PHE A 57 -2.03 27.04 -3.77
C PHE A 57 -1.48 25.89 -2.92
N ILE A 58 -2.25 24.81 -2.78
CA ILE A 58 -1.86 23.62 -2.04
C ILE A 58 -1.77 22.43 -3.00
N THR A 59 -0.56 21.91 -3.21
CA THR A 59 -0.29 20.90 -4.23
C THR A 59 0.57 19.75 -3.71
N GLU A 60 0.45 18.58 -4.35
CA GLU A 60 1.33 17.44 -4.12
C GLU A 60 2.26 17.16 -5.31
N ILE A 61 1.82 17.40 -6.55
CA ILE A 61 2.57 17.00 -7.77
C ILE A 61 2.68 18.08 -8.85
N ASP A 62 1.92 19.17 -8.74
CA ASP A 62 1.86 20.21 -9.79
C ASP A 62 3.16 20.99 -9.86
N VAL A 63 3.55 21.40 -11.07
CA VAL A 63 4.85 22.04 -11.32
C VAL A 63 4.70 23.56 -11.32
N VAL A 64 5.34 24.21 -10.35
CA VAL A 64 5.34 25.67 -10.21
C VAL A 64 6.71 26.24 -10.56
N ASP A 65 6.82 26.80 -11.76
CA ASP A 65 8.05 27.42 -12.28
C ASP A 65 8.04 28.96 -12.20
N ALA A 66 9.18 29.57 -12.53
CA ALA A 66 9.35 31.02 -12.50
C ALA A 66 8.44 31.80 -13.47
N ASP A 67 8.09 31.23 -14.64
CA ASP A 67 7.21 31.92 -15.59
C ASP A 67 5.75 31.93 -15.10
N ALA A 68 5.28 30.80 -14.57
CA ALA A 68 3.97 30.69 -13.95
C ALA A 68 3.86 31.68 -12.77
N LEU A 69 4.86 31.71 -11.89
CA LEU A 69 4.90 32.67 -10.79
C LEU A 69 4.84 34.11 -11.29
N ARG A 70 5.56 34.49 -12.35
CA ARG A 70 5.49 35.86 -12.91
C ARG A 70 4.07 36.24 -13.38
N ARG A 71 3.28 35.27 -13.84
CA ARG A 71 1.93 35.46 -14.39
C ARG A 71 0.80 35.34 -13.36
N LEU A 72 1.14 35.06 -12.10
CA LEU A 72 0.20 34.89 -10.99
C LEU A 72 0.43 35.98 -9.92
N PRO A 73 0.07 37.25 -10.18
CA PRO A 73 0.38 38.36 -9.27
C PRO A 73 -0.32 38.26 -7.91
N ASP A 74 -1.45 37.55 -7.83
CA ASP A 74 -2.25 37.41 -6.59
C ASP A 74 -1.79 36.27 -5.69
N LEU A 75 -0.98 35.34 -6.18
CA LEU A 75 -0.49 34.22 -5.38
C LEU A 75 0.42 34.72 -4.25
N ARG A 76 0.16 34.29 -3.02
CA ARG A 76 0.85 34.71 -1.79
C ARG A 76 1.57 33.57 -1.09
N VAL A 77 1.02 32.37 -1.09
CA VAL A 77 1.59 31.20 -0.40
C VAL A 77 1.48 29.95 -1.26
N ILE A 78 2.46 29.06 -1.15
CA ILE A 78 2.39 27.72 -1.72
C ILE A 78 2.60 26.70 -0.61
N GLY A 79 1.68 25.76 -0.46
CA GLY A 79 1.79 24.63 0.43
C GLY A 79 2.04 23.35 -0.36
N VAL A 80 3.10 22.62 -0.03
CA VAL A 80 3.48 21.41 -0.76
C VAL A 80 3.32 20.19 0.15
N CYS A 81 2.43 19.28 -0.23
CA CYS A 81 2.18 18.01 0.44
C CYS A 81 3.29 16.99 0.15
N ARG A 82 4.55 17.38 0.33
CA ARG A 82 5.74 16.51 0.22
C ARG A 82 6.70 16.83 1.35
N GLY A 83 7.55 15.84 1.68
CA GLY A 83 8.68 16.08 2.57
C GLY A 83 9.66 17.09 1.99
N THR A 84 9.95 16.97 0.69
CA THR A 84 10.79 17.91 -0.06
C THR A 84 9.97 18.46 -1.25
N PRO A 85 9.83 19.79 -1.40
CA PRO A 85 9.02 20.37 -2.48
C PRO A 85 9.81 20.48 -3.79
N VAL A 86 10.13 19.35 -4.41
CA VAL A 86 10.91 19.31 -5.66
C VAL A 86 10.16 19.91 -6.86
N ASN A 87 8.83 19.96 -6.79
CA ASN A 87 7.92 20.44 -7.83
C ASN A 87 7.70 21.96 -7.82
N VAL A 88 8.36 22.69 -6.93
CA VAL A 88 8.21 24.15 -6.78
C VAL A 88 9.58 24.82 -6.83
N ASP A 89 9.75 25.82 -7.69
CA ASP A 89 10.96 26.64 -7.75
C ASP A 89 11.07 27.56 -6.52
N ILE A 90 11.76 27.07 -5.49
CA ILE A 90 11.96 27.79 -4.23
C ILE A 90 12.71 29.11 -4.43
N ALA A 91 13.66 29.16 -5.36
CA ALA A 91 14.43 30.36 -5.63
C ALA A 91 13.53 31.44 -6.26
N ALA A 92 12.69 31.06 -7.21
CA ALA A 92 11.70 31.95 -7.81
C ALA A 92 10.62 32.38 -6.80
N CYS A 93 10.13 31.48 -5.94
CA CYS A 93 9.21 31.83 -4.85
C CYS A 93 9.84 32.85 -3.90
N THR A 94 11.11 32.65 -3.52
CA THR A 94 11.85 33.55 -2.65
C THR A 94 12.04 34.93 -3.28
N ALA A 95 12.40 34.98 -4.55
CA ALA A 95 12.50 36.24 -5.30
C ALA A 95 11.15 36.97 -5.43
N CYS A 96 10.03 36.23 -5.40
CA CYS A 96 8.66 36.78 -5.37
C CYS A 96 8.18 37.17 -3.96
N GLY A 97 8.88 36.78 -2.89
CA GLY A 97 8.42 36.92 -1.52
C GLY A 97 7.28 35.96 -1.12
N ILE A 98 7.17 34.82 -1.79
CA ILE A 98 6.13 33.80 -1.56
C ILE A 98 6.67 32.74 -0.60
N PRO A 99 6.10 32.59 0.62
CA PRO A 99 6.43 31.50 1.52
C PRO A 99 6.05 30.14 0.92
N VAL A 100 6.94 29.17 1.04
CA VAL A 100 6.71 27.78 0.66
C VAL A 100 6.68 26.91 1.90
N LEU A 101 5.50 26.34 2.18
CA LEU A 101 5.27 25.41 3.27
C LEU A 101 5.42 23.97 2.77
N ASN A 102 5.88 23.06 3.62
CA ASN A 102 6.00 21.64 3.27
C ASN A 102 5.51 20.71 4.40
N THR A 103 5.37 19.41 4.12
CA THR A 103 4.88 18.43 5.10
C THR A 103 5.93 17.34 5.38
N PRO A 104 6.99 17.66 6.14
CA PRO A 104 8.00 16.67 6.48
C PRO A 104 7.41 15.57 7.38
N GLY A 105 7.77 14.31 7.12
CA GLY A 105 7.35 13.19 7.95
C GLY A 105 5.86 12.80 7.84
N ARG A 106 5.08 13.37 6.90
CA ARG A 106 3.65 13.05 6.72
C ARG A 106 3.35 11.55 6.55
N ASN A 107 4.30 10.81 5.99
CA ASN A 107 4.23 9.39 5.70
C ASN A 107 5.12 8.54 6.63
N ALA A 108 5.62 9.11 7.73
CA ALA A 108 6.60 8.42 8.59
C ALA A 108 6.06 7.11 9.17
N ASP A 109 4.80 7.11 9.62
CA ASP A 109 4.15 5.91 10.15
C ASP A 109 3.88 4.87 9.06
N ALA A 110 3.32 5.28 7.92
CA ALA A 110 3.05 4.40 6.77
C ALA A 110 4.32 3.67 6.29
N VAL A 111 5.42 4.41 6.08
CA VAL A 111 6.69 3.85 5.62
C VAL A 111 7.29 2.94 6.70
N ALA A 112 7.13 3.30 7.98
CA ALA A 112 7.63 2.47 9.08
C ALA A 112 6.87 1.14 9.20
N ASP A 113 5.55 1.15 9.03
CA ASP A 113 4.72 -0.06 9.00
C ASP A 113 5.12 -0.98 7.85
N LEU A 114 5.29 -0.41 6.64
CA LEU A 114 5.76 -1.17 5.48
C LEU A 114 7.16 -1.76 5.71
N THR A 115 8.08 -0.99 6.30
CA THR A 115 9.45 -1.44 6.60
C THR A 115 9.44 -2.65 7.55
N VAL A 116 8.64 -2.59 8.63
CA VAL A 116 8.52 -3.71 9.58
C VAL A 116 7.83 -4.91 8.94
N ALA A 117 6.81 -4.70 8.11
CA ALA A 117 6.17 -5.75 7.34
C ALA A 117 7.18 -6.43 6.39
N MET A 118 7.99 -5.66 5.66
CA MET A 118 9.05 -6.17 4.78
C MET A 118 10.10 -6.98 5.55
N ALA A 119 10.51 -6.53 6.74
CA ALA A 119 11.42 -7.30 7.59
C ALA A 119 10.84 -8.67 7.94
N LEU A 120 9.57 -8.73 8.36
CA LEU A 120 8.89 -9.97 8.69
C LEU A 120 8.69 -10.86 7.45
N MET A 121 8.31 -10.28 6.32
CA MET A 121 8.13 -11.02 5.06
C MET A 121 9.43 -11.68 4.59
N LEU A 122 10.57 -10.97 4.65
CA LEU A 122 11.87 -11.53 4.32
C LEU A 122 12.30 -12.63 5.30
N LEU A 123 12.24 -12.34 6.61
CA LEU A 123 12.60 -13.31 7.65
C LEU A 123 11.78 -14.61 7.53
N ARG A 124 10.53 -14.52 7.08
CA ARG A 124 9.59 -15.65 7.01
C ARG A 124 9.34 -16.17 5.61
N LYS A 125 10.03 -15.63 4.59
CA LYS A 125 9.89 -16.01 3.17
C LYS A 125 8.44 -16.00 2.68
N LEU A 126 7.64 -15.03 3.14
CA LEU A 126 6.18 -15.05 2.95
C LEU A 126 5.74 -15.02 1.48
N PRO A 127 6.33 -14.21 0.58
CA PRO A 127 5.92 -14.21 -0.83
C PRO A 127 6.15 -15.56 -1.51
N GLU A 128 7.32 -16.18 -1.28
CA GLU A 128 7.64 -17.50 -1.82
C GLU A 128 6.69 -18.57 -1.26
N ALA A 129 6.45 -18.56 0.06
CA ALA A 129 5.52 -19.49 0.71
C ALA A 129 4.08 -19.34 0.20
N THR A 130 3.66 -18.11 -0.10
CA THR A 130 2.34 -17.82 -0.69
C THR A 130 2.24 -18.34 -2.11
N THR A 131 3.26 -18.10 -2.94
CA THR A 131 3.32 -18.59 -4.33
C THR A 131 3.35 -20.11 -4.38
N PHE A 132 4.10 -20.75 -3.49
CA PHE A 132 4.22 -22.20 -3.40
C PHE A 132 2.86 -22.91 -3.30
N LEU A 133 1.91 -22.37 -2.55
CA LEU A 133 0.58 -22.97 -2.44
C LEU A 133 -0.28 -22.79 -3.71
N ARG A 134 0.09 -21.86 -4.59
CA ARG A 134 -0.59 -21.59 -5.87
C ARG A 134 0.06 -22.31 -7.06
N GLU A 135 1.24 -22.91 -6.88
CA GLU A 135 1.93 -23.64 -7.94
C GLU A 135 1.04 -24.82 -8.44
N PRO A 136 0.86 -24.99 -9.76
CA PRO A 136 0.05 -26.07 -10.32
C PRO A 136 0.62 -27.46 -9.96
N GLY A 137 -0.21 -28.50 -10.07
CA GLY A 137 0.21 -29.88 -9.76
C GLY A 137 0.18 -30.23 -8.28
N GLY A 138 -0.55 -29.47 -7.47
CA GLY A 138 -0.79 -29.79 -6.06
C GLY A 138 -2.07 -30.58 -5.93
N GLU A 139 -1.99 -31.73 -5.29
CA GLU A 139 -3.17 -32.51 -4.93
C GLU A 139 -3.52 -32.25 -3.47
N ALA A 140 -4.82 -32.18 -3.19
CA ALA A 140 -5.29 -32.12 -1.80
C ALA A 140 -4.76 -33.36 -1.06
N GLY A 141 -4.09 -33.14 0.07
CA GLY A 141 -3.48 -34.23 0.85
C GLY A 141 -2.06 -34.63 0.41
N ASP A 142 -1.43 -33.92 -0.54
CA ASP A 142 -0.01 -34.13 -0.88
C ASP A 142 0.91 -33.68 0.27
N MET A 143 1.06 -34.55 1.26
CA MET A 143 1.92 -34.33 2.42
C MET A 143 3.41 -34.32 2.03
N SER A 144 3.79 -34.91 0.90
CA SER A 144 5.16 -34.80 0.38
C SER A 144 5.46 -33.36 0.00
N ARG A 145 4.52 -32.68 -0.67
CA ARG A 145 4.60 -31.25 -0.97
C ARG A 145 4.61 -30.38 0.30
N MET A 146 3.81 -30.71 1.32
CA MET A 146 3.90 -30.00 2.61
C MET A 146 5.24 -30.22 3.34
N GLY A 147 5.82 -31.42 3.26
CA GLY A 147 7.16 -31.71 3.76
C GLY A 147 8.26 -30.92 3.05
N MET A 148 8.12 -30.71 1.73
CA MET A 148 9.00 -29.80 0.98
C MET A 148 8.87 -28.36 1.50
N ALA A 149 7.65 -27.92 1.83
CA ALA A 149 7.40 -26.57 2.35
C ALA A 149 8.15 -26.30 3.66
N PHE A 150 8.14 -27.26 4.60
CA PHE A 150 8.87 -27.16 5.87
C PHE A 150 10.38 -26.89 5.65
N THR A 151 10.98 -27.65 4.72
CA THR A 151 12.42 -27.54 4.44
C THR A 151 12.75 -26.28 3.64
N ARG A 152 11.90 -25.91 2.66
CA ARG A 152 12.13 -24.78 1.75
C ARG A 152 11.93 -23.43 2.45
N PHE A 153 10.92 -23.33 3.31
CA PHE A 153 10.47 -22.06 3.92
C PHE A 153 10.83 -21.91 5.40
N GLN A 154 11.81 -22.65 5.91
CA GLN A 154 12.32 -22.46 7.26
C GLN A 154 12.92 -21.06 7.41
N GLY A 155 12.16 -20.17 8.05
CA GLY A 155 12.51 -18.77 8.25
C GLY A 155 13.29 -18.51 9.56
N ARG A 156 13.42 -17.24 9.90
CA ARG A 156 14.05 -16.74 11.13
C ARG A 156 13.07 -15.89 11.94
N GLU A 157 13.25 -15.89 13.25
CA GLU A 157 12.51 -15.01 14.17
C GLU A 157 13.14 -13.60 14.19
N LEU A 158 12.30 -12.56 14.37
CA LEU A 158 12.75 -11.19 14.62
C LEU A 158 13.27 -10.98 16.05
N TRP A 159 12.76 -11.74 17.01
CA TRP A 159 13.19 -11.68 18.41
C TRP A 159 14.71 -11.88 18.53
N ARG A 160 15.36 -11.01 19.31
CA ARG A 160 16.82 -10.96 19.53
C ARG A 160 17.67 -10.82 18.27
N LYS A 161 17.10 -10.52 17.11
CA LYS A 161 17.90 -10.10 15.94
C LYS A 161 18.44 -8.71 16.14
N THR A 162 19.59 -8.46 15.53
CA THR A 162 20.20 -7.13 15.47
C THR A 162 19.71 -6.45 14.20
N VAL A 163 19.05 -5.30 14.34
CA VAL A 163 18.57 -4.47 13.24
C VAL A 163 19.38 -3.18 13.21
N GLY A 164 20.06 -2.95 12.10
CA GLY A 164 20.82 -1.75 11.80
C GLY A 164 19.97 -0.74 11.05
N LEU A 165 19.73 0.42 11.64
CA LEU A 165 19.05 1.55 11.02
C LEU A 165 20.09 2.58 10.56
N ILE A 166 20.17 2.79 9.25
CA ILE A 166 20.99 3.85 8.66
C ILE A 166 20.09 5.09 8.53
N GLY A 167 20.29 6.05 9.42
CA GLY A 167 19.44 7.23 9.61
C GLY A 167 18.36 7.04 10.66
N LEU A 168 18.26 8.00 11.61
CA LEU A 168 17.24 8.03 12.66
C LEU A 168 16.43 9.33 12.57
N GLY A 169 15.99 9.65 11.35
CA GLY A 169 15.05 10.72 11.03
C GLY A 169 13.59 10.36 11.38
N ALA A 170 12.63 11.03 10.76
CA ALA A 170 11.20 10.83 11.05
C ALA A 170 10.76 9.36 10.88
N VAL A 171 11.08 8.74 9.75
CA VAL A 171 10.77 7.32 9.48
C VAL A 171 11.57 6.40 10.42
N GLY A 172 12.89 6.58 10.49
CA GLY A 172 13.76 5.71 11.30
C GLY A 172 13.36 5.66 12.77
N ARG A 173 12.90 6.78 13.35
CA ARG A 173 12.38 6.82 14.73
C ARG A 173 11.09 6.02 14.89
N GLN A 174 10.20 6.06 13.91
CA GLN A 174 8.96 5.27 13.93
C GLN A 174 9.23 3.77 13.75
N VAL A 175 10.22 3.40 12.92
CA VAL A 175 10.70 2.03 12.79
C VAL A 175 11.29 1.54 14.11
N ALA A 176 12.17 2.32 14.75
CA ALA A 176 12.74 1.96 16.04
C ALA A 176 11.68 1.72 17.12
N ARG A 177 10.68 2.63 17.23
CA ARG A 177 9.56 2.50 18.17
C ARG A 177 8.77 1.20 17.99
N ARG A 178 8.59 0.76 16.76
CA ARG A 178 7.87 -0.48 16.43
C ARG A 178 8.72 -1.72 16.71
N LEU A 179 10.04 -1.67 16.47
CA LEU A 179 10.93 -2.81 16.62
C LEU A 179 11.35 -3.11 18.08
N VAL A 180 11.41 -2.09 18.95
CA VAL A 180 11.75 -2.28 20.37
C VAL A 180 10.84 -3.33 21.06
N PRO A 181 9.50 -3.26 20.94
CA PRO A 181 8.61 -4.27 21.50
C PRO A 181 8.78 -5.70 20.93
N PHE A 182 9.34 -5.88 19.73
CA PHE A 182 9.68 -7.22 19.20
C PHE A 182 10.90 -7.84 19.90
N GLY A 183 11.57 -7.10 20.81
CA GLY A 183 12.80 -7.55 21.47
C GLY A 183 14.00 -7.63 20.53
N ALA A 184 14.02 -6.83 19.47
CA ALA A 184 15.17 -6.67 18.59
C ALA A 184 16.25 -5.78 19.26
N ARG A 185 17.52 -6.04 18.98
CA ARG A 185 18.62 -5.12 19.32
C ARG A 185 18.76 -4.10 18.20
N LEU A 186 18.69 -2.81 18.51
CA LEU A 186 18.77 -1.75 17.50
C LEU A 186 20.15 -1.08 17.50
N LEU A 187 20.80 -1.11 16.34
CA LEU A 187 22.02 -0.34 16.06
C LEU A 187 21.67 0.81 15.13
N VAL A 188 22.21 1.99 15.37
CA VAL A 188 21.93 3.19 14.57
C VAL A 188 23.24 3.82 14.11
N TYR A 189 23.31 4.09 12.81
CA TYR A 189 24.29 5.00 12.23
C TYR A 189 23.59 6.28 11.78
N ASP A 190 23.85 7.37 12.50
CA ASP A 190 23.45 8.72 12.13
C ASP A 190 24.52 9.71 12.62
N PRO A 191 25.32 10.32 11.72
CA PRO A 191 26.41 11.20 12.13
C PRO A 191 25.92 12.51 12.76
N TYR A 192 24.65 12.88 12.57
CA TYR A 192 24.09 14.16 13.02
C TYR A 192 23.44 14.11 14.40
N LEU A 193 23.26 12.92 14.99
CA LEU A 193 22.64 12.76 16.31
C LEU A 193 23.67 12.43 17.38
N SER A 194 23.46 12.87 18.61
CA SER A 194 24.25 12.44 19.76
C SER A 194 23.94 10.98 20.15
N ALA A 195 24.83 10.34 20.93
CA ALA A 195 24.56 9.01 21.46
C ALA A 195 23.33 9.01 22.40
N GLU A 196 23.13 10.09 23.17
CA GLU A 196 22.00 10.26 24.07
C GLU A 196 20.66 10.29 23.32
N GLU A 197 20.59 11.01 22.20
CA GLU A 197 19.38 11.06 21.36
C GLU A 197 19.01 9.69 20.77
N VAL A 198 20.01 8.87 20.45
CA VAL A 198 19.82 7.51 19.93
C VAL A 198 19.39 6.57 21.06
N THR A 199 20.00 6.67 22.24
CA THR A 199 19.61 5.89 23.43
C THR A 199 18.18 6.19 23.86
N LEU A 200 17.73 7.46 23.79
CA LEU A 200 16.35 7.83 24.09
C LEU A 200 15.34 7.17 23.13
N ALA A 201 15.75 6.80 21.93
CA ALA A 201 14.95 6.03 20.97
C ALA A 201 15.01 4.51 21.20
N GLY A 202 15.69 4.03 22.25
CA GLY A 202 15.83 2.60 22.55
C GLY A 202 16.89 1.89 21.69
N ALA A 203 17.88 2.61 21.16
CA ALA A 203 18.90 2.08 20.27
C ALA A 203 20.34 2.43 20.72
N GLU A 204 21.32 1.79 20.09
CA GLU A 204 22.75 2.01 20.32
C GLU A 204 23.37 2.75 19.13
N LYS A 205 24.04 3.88 19.37
CA LYS A 205 24.76 4.60 18.31
C LYS A 205 26.09 3.91 18.02
N VAL A 206 26.33 3.55 16.76
CA VAL A 206 27.55 2.87 16.32
C VAL A 206 28.11 3.47 15.02
N THR A 207 29.30 3.02 14.61
CA THR A 207 29.86 3.32 13.28
C THR A 207 29.11 2.55 12.19
N LEU A 208 29.21 3.00 10.93
CA LEU A 208 28.62 2.28 9.80
C LEU A 208 29.22 0.87 9.67
N GLU A 209 30.54 0.75 9.87
CA GLU A 209 31.26 -0.52 9.82
C GLU A 209 30.75 -1.50 10.86
N THR A 210 30.58 -1.05 12.11
CA THR A 210 30.01 -1.87 13.20
C THR A 210 28.57 -2.27 12.87
N LEU A 211 27.75 -1.33 12.38
CA LEU A 211 26.37 -1.60 12.02
C LEU A 211 26.28 -2.71 10.97
N LEU A 212 27.04 -2.60 9.88
CA LEU A 212 27.03 -3.60 8.80
C LEU A 212 27.51 -4.97 9.30
N ALA A 213 28.60 -5.01 10.08
CA ALA A 213 29.17 -6.25 10.59
C ALA A 213 28.27 -6.98 11.60
N GLU A 214 27.48 -6.24 12.38
CA GLU A 214 26.68 -6.81 13.48
C GLU A 214 25.19 -6.97 13.16
N SER A 215 24.67 -6.39 12.08
CA SER A 215 23.24 -6.45 11.77
C SER A 215 22.84 -7.72 11.02
N ASP A 216 21.72 -8.31 11.45
CA ASP A 216 21.02 -9.36 10.70
C ASP A 216 20.10 -8.75 9.64
N ILE A 217 19.63 -7.52 9.87
CA ILE A 217 18.80 -6.73 8.95
C ILE A 217 19.36 -5.31 8.91
N VAL A 218 19.59 -4.76 7.72
CA VAL A 218 19.97 -3.36 7.50
C VAL A 218 18.82 -2.64 6.80
N SER A 219 18.36 -1.51 7.35
CA SER A 219 17.30 -0.70 6.77
C SER A 219 17.75 0.75 6.55
N LEU A 220 17.41 1.30 5.38
CA LEU A 220 17.82 2.62 4.93
C LEU A 220 16.72 3.66 5.16
N HIS A 221 17.05 4.75 5.85
CA HIS A 221 16.15 5.86 6.17
C HIS A 221 16.80 7.24 6.01
N VAL A 222 17.83 7.34 5.15
CA VAL A 222 18.55 8.59 4.86
C VAL A 222 18.12 9.18 3.51
N PRO A 223 18.20 10.51 3.32
CA PRO A 223 18.07 11.13 2.01
C PRO A 223 19.31 10.82 1.13
N VAL A 224 19.19 11.04 -0.17
CA VAL A 224 20.33 11.00 -1.11
C VAL A 224 21.06 12.33 -1.07
N THR A 225 22.32 12.30 -0.66
CA THR A 225 23.28 13.39 -0.70
C THR A 225 24.53 12.94 -1.46
N GLU A 226 25.54 13.80 -1.58
CA GLU A 226 26.83 13.39 -2.16
C GLU A 226 27.50 12.29 -1.31
N GLU A 227 27.35 12.37 0.01
CA GLU A 227 27.93 11.44 0.98
C GLU A 227 27.15 10.11 1.11
N THR A 228 25.86 10.08 0.79
CA THR A 228 25.02 8.87 0.93
C THR A 228 24.69 8.20 -0.41
N ARG A 229 25.06 8.79 -1.55
CA ARG A 229 24.88 8.16 -2.85
C ARG A 229 25.81 6.96 -3.01
N GLY A 230 25.24 5.79 -3.30
CA GLY A 230 25.99 4.53 -3.35
C GLY A 230 26.59 4.14 -2.00
N LEU A 231 25.96 4.55 -0.88
CA LEU A 231 26.40 4.24 0.47
C LEU A 231 26.60 2.73 0.69
N LEU A 232 25.71 1.92 0.12
CA LEU A 232 25.88 0.47 0.07
C LEU A 232 26.45 0.07 -1.29
N ASP A 233 27.77 0.05 -1.37
CA ASP A 233 28.56 -0.47 -2.50
C ASP A 233 29.00 -1.93 -2.25
N ALA A 234 29.79 -2.48 -3.18
CA ALA A 234 30.32 -3.85 -3.06
C ALA A 234 31.13 -4.09 -1.78
N ALA A 235 31.88 -3.08 -1.29
CA ALA A 235 32.67 -3.21 -0.07
C ALA A 235 31.79 -3.17 1.18
N ALA A 236 30.71 -2.37 1.18
CA ALA A 236 29.71 -2.36 2.23
C ALA A 236 28.97 -3.69 2.32
N PHE A 237 28.54 -4.27 1.19
CA PHE A 237 27.90 -5.59 1.16
C PHE A 237 28.82 -6.70 1.67
N ALA A 238 30.10 -6.66 1.32
CA ALA A 238 31.10 -7.61 1.82
C ALA A 238 31.31 -7.54 3.34
N ARG A 239 31.00 -6.40 3.98
CA ARG A 239 31.07 -6.23 5.44
C ARG A 239 29.82 -6.71 6.17
N MET A 240 28.71 -6.90 5.46
CA MET A 240 27.50 -7.43 6.07
C MET A 240 27.71 -8.87 6.56
N LYS A 241 26.90 -9.33 7.50
CA LYS A 241 26.87 -10.76 7.83
C LYS A 241 26.45 -11.58 6.60
N PRO A 242 27.04 -12.76 6.38
CA PRO A 242 26.55 -13.68 5.36
C PRO A 242 25.07 -14.00 5.57
N GLY A 243 24.25 -13.77 4.55
CA GLY A 243 22.80 -13.98 4.59
C GLY A 243 22.02 -12.88 5.33
N ALA A 244 22.62 -11.72 5.59
CA ALA A 244 21.91 -10.55 6.12
C ALA A 244 20.85 -10.05 5.13
N LEU A 245 19.84 -9.36 5.65
CA LEU A 245 18.71 -8.84 4.88
C LEU A 245 18.85 -7.33 4.67
N LEU A 246 18.48 -6.84 3.48
CA LEU A 246 18.43 -5.41 3.17
C LEU A 246 16.98 -4.94 3.00
N ILE A 247 16.65 -3.77 3.54
CA ILE A 247 15.37 -3.10 3.28
C ILE A 247 15.64 -1.67 2.82
N ASN A 248 15.19 -1.32 1.62
CA ASN A 248 15.26 0.02 1.08
C ASN A 248 13.86 0.55 0.75
N THR A 249 13.33 1.34 1.68
CA THR A 249 12.11 2.16 1.53
C THR A 249 12.43 3.65 1.42
N ALA A 250 13.72 3.98 1.24
CA ALA A 250 14.21 5.34 1.15
C ALA A 250 14.39 5.77 -0.31
N ARG A 251 15.54 5.51 -0.92
CA ARG A 251 15.83 5.90 -2.32
C ARG A 251 16.78 4.88 -2.96
N ALA A 252 16.56 4.57 -4.24
CA ALA A 252 17.37 3.57 -4.95
C ALA A 252 18.85 3.97 -5.02
N ALA A 253 19.13 5.26 -5.23
CA ALA A 253 20.50 5.79 -5.37
C ALA A 253 21.38 5.66 -4.11
N LEU A 254 20.85 5.19 -2.98
CA LEU A 254 21.64 4.85 -1.78
C LEU A 254 22.40 3.53 -1.94
N VAL A 255 22.00 2.72 -2.91
CA VAL A 255 22.53 1.38 -3.15
C VAL A 255 23.11 1.32 -4.55
N ASP A 256 24.28 0.69 -4.69
CA ASP A 256 24.78 0.26 -5.99
C ASP A 256 24.00 -0.99 -6.42
N GLU A 257 23.11 -0.85 -7.40
CA GLU A 257 22.22 -1.93 -7.88
C GLU A 257 23.00 -3.12 -8.46
N GLU A 258 24.12 -2.88 -9.13
CA GLU A 258 24.97 -3.95 -9.67
C GLU A 258 25.63 -4.73 -8.52
N ALA A 259 26.13 -4.00 -7.51
CA ALA A 259 26.71 -4.63 -6.32
C ALA A 259 25.67 -5.40 -5.50
N LEU A 260 24.44 -4.87 -5.37
CA LEU A 260 23.35 -5.57 -4.69
C LEU A 260 22.98 -6.85 -5.43
N LEU A 261 22.85 -6.80 -6.75
CA LEU A 261 22.55 -7.96 -7.57
C LEU A 261 23.59 -9.07 -7.39
N GLU A 262 24.88 -8.72 -7.39
CA GLU A 262 25.95 -9.69 -7.14
C GLU A 262 25.95 -10.21 -5.69
N ALA A 263 25.67 -9.35 -4.72
CA ALA A 263 25.55 -9.75 -3.32
C ALA A 263 24.37 -10.71 -3.07
N LEU A 264 23.25 -10.52 -3.77
CA LEU A 264 22.10 -11.42 -3.75
C LEU A 264 22.42 -12.76 -4.42
N ARG A 265 23.09 -12.73 -5.59
CA ARG A 265 23.49 -13.94 -6.33
C ARG A 265 24.49 -14.80 -5.57
N SER A 266 25.46 -14.16 -4.92
CA SER A 266 26.46 -14.85 -4.09
C SER A 266 25.91 -15.33 -2.75
N GLY A 267 24.73 -14.85 -2.33
CA GLY A 267 24.13 -15.15 -1.02
C GLY A 267 24.75 -14.37 0.13
N GLN A 268 25.68 -13.44 -0.14
CA GLN A 268 26.20 -12.50 0.85
C GLN A 268 25.04 -11.72 1.48
N VAL A 269 24.12 -11.22 0.65
CA VAL A 269 22.81 -10.72 1.06
C VAL A 269 21.78 -11.83 0.85
N GLY A 270 21.14 -12.27 1.93
CA GLY A 270 20.19 -13.39 1.91
C GLY A 270 18.85 -13.05 1.26
N GLY A 271 18.51 -11.76 1.18
CA GLY A 271 17.33 -11.24 0.52
C GLY A 271 17.22 -9.72 0.68
N ALA A 272 16.42 -9.09 -0.17
CA ALA A 272 16.19 -7.65 -0.14
C ALA A 272 14.71 -7.30 -0.30
N ALA A 273 14.25 -6.25 0.36
CA ALA A 273 12.94 -5.65 0.11
C ALA A 273 13.15 -4.22 -0.41
N LEU A 274 12.62 -3.95 -1.60
CA LEU A 274 12.85 -2.74 -2.36
C LEU A 274 11.50 -2.10 -2.70
N ASP A 275 11.25 -0.91 -2.15
CA ASP A 275 10.11 -0.09 -2.55
C ASP A 275 10.50 0.93 -3.63
N VAL A 276 11.79 1.08 -3.92
CA VAL A 276 12.33 2.12 -4.79
C VAL A 276 13.34 1.54 -5.78
N PHE A 277 13.38 2.08 -7.00
CA PHE A 277 14.21 1.60 -8.11
C PHE A 277 14.90 2.76 -8.83
N GLY A 278 16.05 2.51 -9.47
CA GLY A 278 16.77 3.54 -10.22
C GLY A 278 15.95 4.11 -11.39
N THR A 279 15.07 3.29 -11.97
CA THR A 279 14.02 3.69 -12.90
C THR A 279 12.67 3.27 -12.33
N GLU A 280 11.72 4.21 -12.23
CA GLU A 280 10.38 3.93 -11.69
C GLU A 280 9.29 4.25 -12.72
N PRO A 281 8.38 3.29 -13.01
CA PRO A 281 8.42 1.90 -12.56
C PRO A 281 9.60 1.13 -13.20
N PRO A 282 10.17 0.12 -12.53
CA PRO A 282 11.17 -0.75 -13.13
C PRO A 282 10.57 -1.53 -14.30
N ALA A 283 11.42 -1.94 -15.25
CA ALA A 283 11.01 -2.81 -16.32
C ALA A 283 10.66 -4.21 -15.77
N ALA A 284 9.73 -4.92 -16.40
CA ALA A 284 9.32 -6.25 -15.94
C ALA A 284 10.46 -7.29 -15.98
N ASP A 285 11.50 -7.05 -16.79
CA ASP A 285 12.70 -7.85 -16.92
C ASP A 285 13.90 -7.32 -16.11
N ASP A 286 13.66 -6.37 -15.19
CA ASP A 286 14.71 -5.87 -14.30
C ASP A 286 15.37 -7.04 -13.53
N PRO A 287 16.72 -7.15 -13.54
CA PRO A 287 17.43 -8.25 -12.91
C PRO A 287 17.17 -8.43 -11.41
N LEU A 288 16.87 -7.36 -10.68
CA LEU A 288 16.54 -7.42 -9.26
C LEU A 288 15.15 -8.05 -9.05
N LEU A 289 14.19 -7.80 -9.94
CA LEU A 289 12.86 -8.43 -9.90
C LEU A 289 12.91 -9.93 -10.21
N ALA A 290 13.91 -10.36 -11.00
CA ALA A 290 14.12 -11.78 -11.30
C ALA A 290 14.73 -12.57 -10.12
N CYS A 291 15.20 -11.89 -9.06
CA CYS A 291 15.77 -12.56 -7.89
C CYS A 291 14.65 -13.10 -6.97
N PRO A 292 14.61 -14.41 -6.66
CA PRO A 292 13.51 -15.01 -5.91
C PRO A 292 13.43 -14.51 -4.45
N ASN A 293 14.56 -14.09 -3.89
CA ASN A 293 14.70 -13.54 -2.55
C ASN A 293 14.55 -12.00 -2.49
N VAL A 294 13.95 -11.40 -3.54
CA VAL A 294 13.63 -9.97 -3.58
C VAL A 294 12.12 -9.76 -3.46
N ILE A 295 11.73 -8.89 -2.54
CA ILE A 295 10.37 -8.35 -2.43
C ILE A 295 10.39 -6.96 -3.07
N ALA A 296 9.54 -6.74 -4.07
CA ALA A 296 9.47 -5.48 -4.79
C ALA A 296 8.07 -4.86 -4.65
N THR A 297 8.01 -3.57 -4.38
CA THR A 297 6.78 -2.78 -4.41
C THR A 297 6.98 -1.49 -5.21
N PRO A 298 5.94 -0.96 -5.88
CA PRO A 298 6.09 0.17 -6.80
C PRO A 298 6.01 1.52 -6.06
N HIS A 299 6.92 1.77 -5.12
CA HIS A 299 7.03 3.01 -4.35
C HIS A 299 5.76 3.40 -3.59
N ILE A 300 5.22 2.43 -2.85
CA ILE A 300 3.94 2.57 -2.13
C ILE A 300 4.11 2.92 -0.65
N GLY A 301 5.34 3.15 -0.18
CA GLY A 301 5.61 3.39 1.24
C GLY A 301 4.79 4.53 1.87
N GLY A 302 4.42 5.54 1.08
CA GLY A 302 3.55 6.64 1.52
C GLY A 302 2.08 6.50 1.15
N ASP A 303 1.66 5.45 0.44
CA ASP A 303 0.31 5.32 -0.11
C ASP A 303 -0.65 4.68 0.91
N THR A 304 -1.02 5.43 1.94
CA THR A 304 -2.10 5.07 2.86
C THR A 304 -3.14 6.18 2.99
N VAL A 305 -4.34 5.83 3.44
CA VAL A 305 -5.47 6.77 3.59
C VAL A 305 -5.12 7.88 4.60
N GLU A 306 -4.39 7.53 5.66
CA GLU A 306 -4.03 8.40 6.78
C GLU A 306 -3.05 9.51 6.37
N VAL A 307 -2.23 9.29 5.34
CA VAL A 307 -1.23 10.26 4.92
C VAL A 307 -1.88 11.57 4.42
N ALA A 308 -3.06 11.50 3.81
CA ALA A 308 -3.84 12.68 3.43
C ALA A 308 -4.26 13.51 4.67
N ALA A 309 -4.64 12.84 5.76
CA ALA A 309 -4.97 13.50 7.02
C ALA A 309 -3.71 14.13 7.66
N HIS A 310 -2.59 13.41 7.70
CA HIS A 310 -1.34 13.92 8.28
C HIS A 310 -0.83 15.18 7.57
N GLN A 311 -0.83 15.18 6.23
CA GLN A 311 -0.38 16.33 5.45
C GLN A 311 -1.33 17.53 5.59
N GLY A 312 -2.64 17.26 5.63
CA GLY A 312 -3.65 18.29 5.88
C GLY A 312 -3.47 18.96 7.23
N GLN A 313 -3.29 18.19 8.30
CA GLN A 313 -3.05 18.71 9.65
C GLN A 313 -1.82 19.63 9.73
N LEU A 314 -0.70 19.23 9.13
CA LEU A 314 0.53 20.02 9.11
C LEU A 314 0.35 21.34 8.34
N LEU A 315 -0.23 21.28 7.14
CA LEU A 315 -0.47 22.49 6.33
C LEU A 315 -1.43 23.47 7.00
N VAL A 316 -2.56 22.97 7.51
CA VAL A 316 -3.56 23.79 8.18
C VAL A 316 -2.93 24.54 9.35
N ALA A 317 -2.15 23.84 10.17
CA ALA A 317 -1.48 24.45 11.32
C ALA A 317 -0.52 25.57 10.90
N ASP A 318 0.30 25.35 9.86
CA ASP A 318 1.27 26.33 9.40
C ASP A 318 0.65 27.51 8.64
N LEU A 319 -0.40 27.26 7.87
CA LEU A 319 -1.18 28.31 7.22
C LEU A 319 -1.91 29.19 8.26
N ALA A 320 -2.46 28.58 9.31
CA ALA A 320 -3.07 29.31 10.42
C ALA A 320 -2.05 30.19 11.16
N ARG A 321 -0.83 29.69 11.41
CA ARG A 321 0.28 30.50 11.96
C ARG A 321 0.58 31.70 11.07
N LEU A 322 0.73 31.47 9.76
CA LEU A 322 1.02 32.53 8.79
C LEU A 322 -0.08 33.60 8.73
N LEU A 323 -1.36 33.22 8.84
CA LEU A 323 -2.49 34.15 8.90
C LEU A 323 -2.49 35.01 10.18
N ARG A 324 -1.97 34.46 11.29
CA ARG A 324 -1.78 35.21 12.55
C ARG A 324 -0.51 36.06 12.59
N GLY A 325 0.30 36.04 11.51
CA GLY A 325 1.60 36.71 11.48
C GLY A 325 2.67 35.97 12.31
N GLU A 326 2.42 34.72 12.69
CA GLU A 326 3.38 33.87 13.38
C GLU A 326 4.25 33.12 12.38
N ARG A 327 5.47 32.75 12.80
CA ARG A 327 6.36 31.93 11.99
C ARG A 327 5.82 30.50 11.84
N PRO A 328 5.61 29.99 10.61
CA PRO A 328 5.29 28.58 10.39
C PRO A 328 6.43 27.66 10.84
N GLN A 329 6.09 26.44 11.27
CA GLN A 329 7.06 25.42 11.68
C GLN A 329 7.76 24.79 10.49
N HIS A 330 7.03 24.51 9.40
CA HIS A 330 7.54 23.83 8.21
C HIS A 330 7.57 24.77 7.00
N ILE A 331 8.51 25.70 7.02
CA ILE A 331 8.76 26.66 5.93
C ILE A 331 10.15 26.45 5.32
N ARG A 332 10.24 26.48 3.99
CA ARG A 332 11.48 26.24 3.25
C ARG A 332 12.32 27.48 2.97
N ASN A 333 11.69 28.64 2.94
CA ASN A 333 12.32 29.94 2.67
C ASN A 333 11.91 30.98 3.74
N PRO A 334 12.24 30.78 5.03
CA PRO A 334 11.84 31.68 6.12
C PRO A 334 12.32 33.14 5.95
N GLU A 335 13.33 33.38 5.14
CA GLU A 335 13.87 34.71 4.81
C GLU A 335 12.84 35.64 4.13
N VAL A 336 11.75 35.11 3.58
CA VAL A 336 10.68 35.94 2.97
C VAL A 336 9.73 36.54 4.01
N LEU A 337 9.64 35.94 5.21
CA LEU A 337 8.64 36.30 6.23
C LEU A 337 8.67 37.78 6.66
N PRO A 338 9.84 38.45 6.82
CA PRO A 338 9.85 39.85 7.24
C PRO A 338 9.18 40.82 6.26
N GLN A 339 9.07 40.44 4.98
CA GLN A 339 8.50 41.27 3.91
C GLN A 339 7.13 40.72 3.44
N PHE A 340 6.67 39.62 4.03
CA PHE A 340 5.46 38.95 3.62
C PHE A 340 4.21 39.77 3.99
N SER A 341 3.29 39.89 3.05
CA SER A 341 1.99 40.51 3.25
C SER A 341 0.93 39.80 2.42
N TRP A 342 -0.20 39.49 3.06
CA TRP A 342 -1.35 38.91 2.36
C TRP A 342 -2.01 39.89 1.38
N THR A 343 -1.98 41.18 1.68
CA THR A 343 -2.78 42.20 0.98
C THR A 343 -1.95 43.24 0.23
N ALA A 344 -0.66 43.42 0.56
CA ALA A 344 0.21 44.33 -0.18
C ALA A 344 0.61 43.72 -1.54
N PRO A 345 0.97 44.57 -2.52
CA PRO A 345 1.60 44.10 -3.76
C PRO A 345 2.87 43.30 -3.44
N ARG A 346 3.03 42.13 -4.06
CA ARG A 346 4.26 41.35 -3.94
C ARG A 346 5.31 41.83 -4.92
N ARG A 347 6.55 41.36 -4.74
CA ARG A 347 7.65 41.64 -5.67
C ARG A 347 7.41 40.93 -7.01
N GLU A 348 7.49 41.68 -8.10
CA GLU A 348 7.43 41.14 -9.46
C GLU A 348 8.82 40.64 -9.92
N LEU A 349 8.82 39.52 -10.65
CA LEU A 349 10.01 39.03 -11.33
C LEU A 349 10.20 39.76 -12.65
N SER A 350 11.35 40.40 -12.84
CA SER A 350 11.73 40.94 -14.15
C SER A 350 11.93 39.81 -15.16
N ARG A 351 11.75 40.10 -16.46
CA ARG A 351 12.02 39.11 -17.53
C ARG A 351 13.45 38.59 -17.50
N GLU A 352 14.41 39.42 -17.08
CA GLU A 352 15.80 39.05 -16.92
C GLU A 352 16.01 38.10 -15.72
N ALA A 353 15.36 38.35 -14.58
CA ALA A 353 15.39 37.47 -13.43
C ALA A 353 14.78 36.09 -13.74
N VAL A 354 13.66 36.05 -14.50
CA VAL A 354 13.09 34.79 -14.97
C VAL A 354 14.09 34.03 -15.85
N ARG A 355 14.71 34.69 -16.83
CA ARG A 355 15.71 34.04 -17.70
C ARG A 355 16.89 33.44 -16.93
N GLN A 356 17.37 34.15 -15.89
CA GLN A 356 18.44 33.67 -15.02
C GLN A 356 17.99 32.45 -14.19
N LEU A 357 16.79 32.48 -13.62
CA LEU A 357 16.25 31.38 -12.84
C LEU A 357 15.94 30.14 -13.69
N THR A 358 15.41 30.34 -14.91
CA THR A 358 15.15 29.24 -15.87
C THR A 358 16.43 28.66 -16.50
N SER A 359 17.60 29.26 -16.27
CA SER A 359 18.89 28.72 -16.75
C SER A 359 19.51 27.66 -15.82
N GLY A 360 18.96 27.48 -14.61
CA GLY A 360 19.34 26.40 -13.68
C GLY A 360 18.49 25.13 -13.84
N ALA A 361 18.69 24.15 -12.95
CA ALA A 361 17.79 22.99 -12.84
C ALA A 361 16.43 23.46 -12.31
N GLY A 362 15.40 23.43 -13.16
CA GLY A 362 14.04 23.84 -12.81
C GLY A 362 13.34 22.86 -11.86
N PRO A 363 12.06 23.13 -11.49
CA PRO A 363 11.26 22.22 -10.69
C PRO A 363 11.06 20.87 -11.40
N ALA A 364 11.02 19.79 -10.63
CA ALA A 364 10.89 18.41 -11.12
C ALA A 364 9.54 17.80 -10.75
N VAL A 365 9.01 16.90 -11.57
CA VAL A 365 7.73 16.22 -11.30
C VAL A 365 7.91 15.16 -10.21
N THR A 366 9.04 14.46 -10.25
CA THR A 366 9.37 13.39 -9.31
C THR A 366 10.65 13.66 -8.53
N ASP A 367 10.77 13.04 -7.35
CA ASP A 367 11.99 13.12 -6.55
C ASP A 367 13.19 12.48 -7.28
N LEU A 368 12.95 11.54 -8.21
CA LEU A 368 13.97 10.88 -9.03
C LEU A 368 14.57 11.83 -10.08
N GLU A 369 13.72 12.58 -10.79
CA GLU A 369 14.18 13.60 -11.76
C GLU A 369 15.03 14.68 -11.08
N ALA A 370 14.62 15.11 -9.88
CA ALA A 370 15.42 16.04 -9.07
C ALA A 370 16.79 15.47 -8.69
N GLN A 371 16.89 14.14 -8.52
CA GLN A 371 18.15 13.47 -8.19
C GLN A 371 19.03 13.19 -9.42
N ALA A 372 18.44 13.04 -10.61
CA ALA A 372 19.15 12.80 -11.88
C ALA A 372 19.77 14.09 -12.45
N THR A 373 19.21 15.25 -12.12
CA THR A 373 19.70 16.58 -12.55
C THR A 373 20.83 17.13 -11.67
N ALA A 374 21.17 16.46 -10.56
CA ALA A 374 22.30 16.82 -9.72
C ALA A 374 23.65 16.52 -10.42
N PRO A 375 24.67 17.41 -10.32
CA PRO A 375 25.92 17.27 -11.06
C PRO A 375 26.66 15.97 -10.67
N ALA A 376 27.03 15.18 -11.68
CA ALA A 376 27.81 13.96 -11.50
C ALA A 376 29.27 14.28 -11.09
N PRO A 377 29.89 13.51 -10.18
CA PRO A 377 31.29 13.72 -9.82
C PRO A 377 32.20 13.33 -10.99
N LYS A 378 33.27 14.12 -11.19
CA LYS A 378 34.34 13.82 -12.14
C LYS A 378 35.10 12.57 -11.69
N ARG A 379 34.73 11.39 -12.19
CA ARG A 379 35.56 10.19 -12.07
C ARG A 379 36.71 10.26 -13.06
N GLY A 380 37.93 10.30 -12.53
CA GLY A 380 39.18 10.23 -13.27
C GLY A 380 39.26 8.95 -14.10
N GLY A 381 39.84 9.08 -15.30
CA GLY A 381 39.88 8.02 -16.29
C GLY A 381 40.71 6.81 -15.88
N MET A 382 40.34 5.66 -16.45
CA MET A 382 41.20 4.75 -17.21
C MET A 382 40.44 3.43 -17.38
N LEU A 383 39.58 3.29 -18.41
CA LEU A 383 39.12 1.98 -18.94
C LEU A 383 38.22 2.10 -20.20
N THR A 384 38.42 3.11 -21.05
CA THR A 384 37.81 3.20 -22.40
C THR A 384 38.65 2.49 -23.47
N GLY A 385 39.16 1.29 -23.17
CA GLY A 385 40.17 0.62 -24.00
C GLY A 385 39.86 -0.80 -24.50
N LEU A 386 38.77 -1.45 -24.07
CA LEU A 386 38.63 -2.91 -24.31
C LEU A 386 37.23 -3.40 -24.72
N ARG A 387 36.52 -2.66 -25.59
CA ARG A 387 35.28 -3.15 -26.25
C ARG A 387 35.31 -3.14 -27.77
N ARG A 388 36.46 -2.82 -28.38
CA ARG A 388 36.62 -2.74 -29.85
C ARG A 388 37.34 -3.92 -30.49
N ALA A 389 37.58 -5.02 -29.75
CA ALA A 389 38.46 -6.10 -30.19
C ALA A 389 37.80 -7.47 -30.46
N LEU A 390 36.51 -7.66 -30.26
CA LEU A 390 35.86 -8.94 -30.54
C LEU A 390 34.57 -8.74 -31.34
N GLY A 391 34.76 -8.53 -32.64
CA GLY A 391 33.70 -8.65 -33.63
C GLY A 391 33.34 -10.11 -33.85
N GLY A 392 32.04 -10.41 -33.79
CA GLY A 392 31.48 -11.70 -34.18
C GLY A 392 30.07 -11.48 -34.72
N LYS A 393 29.92 -11.54 -36.04
CA LYS A 393 28.63 -11.59 -36.73
C LYS A 393 27.93 -12.90 -36.35
N GLY A 394 26.72 -12.81 -35.81
CA GLY A 394 25.78 -13.92 -35.60
C GLY A 394 24.56 -13.80 -36.52
N PRO A 395 23.86 -14.91 -36.83
CA PRO A 395 23.17 -15.11 -38.10
C PRO A 395 21.77 -14.49 -38.16
N THR A 396 21.41 -14.06 -39.37
CA THR A 396 20.04 -13.75 -39.81
C THR A 396 19.18 -15.01 -39.75
N SER A 397 18.28 -15.08 -38.78
CA SER A 397 17.17 -16.04 -38.75
C SER A 397 16.00 -15.44 -39.54
N ALA A 398 15.63 -16.09 -40.64
CA ALA A 398 14.43 -15.79 -41.40
C ALA A 398 13.19 -16.15 -40.56
N ALA A 399 12.27 -15.20 -40.43
CA ALA A 399 10.96 -15.42 -39.83
C ALA A 399 10.11 -16.36 -40.70
N PRO A 400 9.25 -17.22 -40.12
CA PRO A 400 8.36 -18.07 -40.90
C PRO A 400 7.26 -17.24 -41.56
N ALA A 401 6.91 -17.60 -42.79
CA ALA A 401 5.77 -17.05 -43.51
C ALA A 401 4.46 -17.30 -42.75
N ALA A 402 3.66 -16.24 -42.58
CA ALA A 402 2.33 -16.29 -41.99
C ALA A 402 1.35 -17.08 -42.87
N PRO A 403 0.37 -17.81 -42.29
CA PRO A 403 -0.69 -18.42 -43.06
C PRO A 403 -1.70 -17.35 -43.51
N ALA A 404 -2.15 -17.48 -44.76
CA ALA A 404 -3.19 -16.65 -45.34
C ALA A 404 -4.55 -16.92 -44.68
N GLY A 405 -5.18 -15.88 -44.15
CA GLY A 405 -6.57 -15.91 -43.66
C GLY A 405 -7.02 -14.60 -43.00
N GLY A 406 -7.79 -13.78 -43.72
CA GLY A 406 -8.60 -12.67 -43.20
C GLY A 406 -8.05 -11.25 -43.45
N GLU A 407 -8.34 -10.66 -44.61
CA GLU A 407 -8.28 -9.19 -44.79
C GLU A 407 -9.37 -8.55 -43.92
N GLY A 408 -9.02 -7.94 -42.76
CA GLY A 408 -10.05 -7.46 -41.83
C GLY A 408 -9.76 -6.26 -40.92
N GLY A 409 -8.50 -5.90 -40.61
CA GLY A 409 -8.28 -4.64 -39.88
C GLY A 409 -6.85 -4.23 -39.55
N ALA A 410 -5.87 -5.14 -39.53
CA ALA A 410 -4.45 -4.75 -39.39
C ALA A 410 -3.97 -3.91 -40.61
N ALA A 411 -4.35 -4.30 -41.82
CA ALA A 411 -4.10 -3.53 -43.04
C ALA A 411 -4.87 -2.20 -43.09
N GLN A 412 -6.00 -2.11 -42.38
CA GLN A 412 -6.77 -0.88 -42.25
C GLN A 412 -6.09 0.10 -41.29
N LEU A 413 -5.62 -0.39 -40.14
CA LEU A 413 -4.86 0.40 -39.17
C LEU A 413 -3.54 0.91 -39.76
N ALA A 414 -2.81 0.08 -40.53
CA ALA A 414 -1.59 0.52 -41.21
C ALA A 414 -1.87 1.68 -42.20
N ARG A 415 -2.94 1.57 -43.00
CA ARG A 415 -3.39 2.64 -43.90
C ARG A 415 -3.81 3.90 -43.15
N LEU A 416 -4.48 3.77 -42.01
CA LEU A 416 -4.86 4.89 -41.15
C LEU A 416 -3.64 5.60 -40.57
N LEU A 417 -2.68 4.87 -40.00
CA LEU A 417 -1.45 5.44 -39.43
C LEU A 417 -0.60 6.13 -40.51
N GLN A 418 -0.55 5.57 -41.72
CA GLN A 418 0.13 6.19 -42.85
C GLN A 418 -0.55 7.50 -43.28
N ALA A 419 -1.88 7.52 -43.40
CA ALA A 419 -2.62 8.74 -43.72
C ALA A 419 -2.54 9.80 -42.60
N PHE A 420 -2.52 9.36 -41.33
CA PHE A 420 -2.42 10.23 -40.17
C PHE A 420 -1.05 10.92 -40.08
N THR A 421 0.04 10.15 -40.18
CA THR A 421 1.41 10.69 -40.13
C THR A 421 1.71 11.64 -41.29
N GLU A 422 1.22 11.35 -42.49
CA GLU A 422 1.35 12.25 -43.65
C GLU A 422 0.59 13.57 -43.44
N ARG A 423 -0.58 13.54 -42.81
CA ARG A 423 -1.33 14.76 -42.46
C ARG A 423 -0.59 15.60 -41.43
N ILE A 424 0.00 14.98 -40.41
CA ILE A 424 0.81 15.69 -39.41
C ILE A 424 1.99 16.42 -40.06
N ARG A 425 2.68 15.76 -41.00
CA ARG A 425 3.83 16.31 -41.73
C ARG A 425 3.50 17.52 -42.62
N THR A 426 2.23 17.74 -42.93
CA THR A 426 1.78 18.81 -43.85
C THR A 426 0.90 19.86 -43.17
N ASP A 427 0.60 19.69 -41.87
CA ASP A 427 -0.29 20.57 -41.14
C ASP A 427 0.43 21.85 -40.67
N PRO A 428 -0.02 23.05 -41.07
CA PRO A 428 0.62 24.31 -40.67
C PRO A 428 0.62 24.54 -39.15
N GLY A 429 -0.38 24.03 -38.41
CA GLY A 429 -0.45 24.13 -36.97
C GLY A 429 0.63 23.30 -36.27
N MET A 430 0.94 22.12 -36.81
CA MET A 430 2.04 21.28 -36.32
C MET A 430 3.42 21.92 -36.56
N HIS A 431 3.62 22.58 -37.70
CA HIS A 431 4.85 23.34 -37.96
C HIS A 431 4.99 24.55 -37.02
N ALA A 432 3.90 25.29 -36.76
CA ALA A 432 3.93 26.39 -35.79
C ALA A 432 4.21 25.91 -34.36
N PHE A 433 3.66 24.75 -33.97
CA PHE A 433 3.96 24.13 -32.68
C PHE A 433 5.44 23.69 -32.57
N ALA A 434 6.04 23.26 -33.68
CA ALA A 434 7.43 22.82 -33.72
C ALA A 434 8.45 23.93 -33.48
N GLU A 435 8.06 25.21 -33.59
CA GLU A 435 8.98 26.35 -33.39
C GLU A 435 9.55 26.38 -31.97
N GLY A 436 10.89 26.33 -31.86
CA GLY A 436 11.60 26.30 -30.58
C GLY A 436 11.38 25.01 -29.77
N LYS A 437 10.94 23.92 -30.42
CA LYS A 437 10.77 22.60 -29.81
C LYS A 437 11.80 21.62 -30.35
N HIS A 438 12.25 20.75 -29.47
CA HIS A 438 13.10 19.60 -29.79
C HIS A 438 12.55 18.37 -29.06
N VAL A 439 11.62 17.67 -29.70
CA VAL A 439 10.99 16.49 -29.11
C VAL A 439 10.69 15.43 -30.16
N LEU A 440 11.24 14.24 -29.94
CA LEU A 440 10.94 13.01 -30.66
C LEU A 440 10.08 12.08 -29.80
N MET A 441 8.87 11.82 -30.27
CA MET A 441 7.88 10.96 -29.62
C MET A 441 7.72 9.65 -30.39
N HIS A 442 7.69 8.54 -29.69
CA HIS A 442 7.44 7.21 -30.24
C HIS A 442 6.17 6.61 -29.64
N PHE A 443 5.25 6.16 -30.50
CA PHE A 443 4.00 5.53 -30.12
C PHE A 443 4.03 4.05 -30.51
N ILE A 444 3.76 3.17 -29.56
CA ILE A 444 3.77 1.72 -29.73
C ILE A 444 2.39 1.16 -29.35
N LEU A 445 1.78 0.40 -30.27
CA LEU A 445 0.50 -0.27 -30.10
C LEU A 445 0.73 -1.76 -29.82
N ASN A 446 0.72 -2.11 -28.53
CA ASN A 446 1.23 -3.40 -28.05
C ASN A 446 0.38 -4.61 -28.49
N ASP A 447 -0.91 -4.41 -28.67
CA ASP A 447 -1.91 -5.43 -29.00
C ASP A 447 -1.91 -5.84 -30.48
N VAL A 448 -1.41 -4.96 -31.35
CA VAL A 448 -1.44 -5.11 -32.81
C VAL A 448 -0.05 -5.08 -33.46
N GLY A 449 1.01 -4.84 -32.67
CA GLY A 449 2.39 -4.83 -33.16
C GLY A 449 2.70 -3.70 -34.14
N ALA A 450 2.03 -2.56 -34.03
CA ALA A 450 2.25 -1.38 -34.87
C ALA A 450 2.88 -0.24 -34.06
N SER A 451 3.68 0.60 -34.72
CA SER A 451 4.26 1.82 -34.12
C SER A 451 4.23 2.99 -35.09
N PHE A 452 4.43 4.20 -34.59
CA PHE A 452 4.72 5.40 -35.38
C PHE A 452 5.47 6.42 -34.52
N TYR A 453 6.17 7.36 -35.15
CA TYR A 453 6.88 8.42 -34.45
C TYR A 453 6.54 9.81 -34.98
N LEU A 454 6.69 10.82 -34.11
CA LEU A 454 6.54 12.24 -34.40
C LEU A 454 7.80 12.97 -33.91
N ASN A 455 8.43 13.76 -34.76
CA ASN A 455 9.65 14.50 -34.47
C ASN A 455 9.42 15.98 -34.78
N PHE A 456 9.50 16.81 -33.76
CA PHE A 456 9.37 18.27 -33.87
C PHE A 456 10.74 18.90 -33.61
N GLN A 457 11.26 19.63 -34.61
CA GLN A 457 12.56 20.29 -34.54
C GLN A 457 12.52 21.68 -35.17
N ASP A 458 12.45 22.72 -34.33
CA ASP A 458 12.58 24.13 -34.74
C ASP A 458 11.76 24.52 -35.99
N GLY A 459 10.48 24.20 -35.97
CA GLY A 459 9.56 24.50 -37.08
C GLY A 459 9.44 23.38 -38.12
N GLU A 460 10.31 22.36 -38.09
CA GLU A 460 10.22 21.17 -38.93
C GLU A 460 9.46 20.04 -38.22
N VAL A 461 8.63 19.33 -39.00
CA VAL A 461 7.81 18.21 -38.53
C VAL A 461 8.11 16.98 -39.39
N GLU A 462 8.60 15.93 -38.75
CA GLU A 462 8.77 14.62 -39.36
C GLU A 462 7.86 13.61 -38.64
N ALA A 463 7.09 12.84 -39.41
CA ALA A 463 6.19 11.83 -38.87
C ALA A 463 6.10 10.64 -39.82
N ALA A 464 6.22 9.43 -39.30
CA ALA A 464 6.10 8.21 -40.10
C ALA A 464 5.65 7.00 -39.28
N PRO A 465 5.00 5.99 -39.90
CA PRO A 465 4.78 4.70 -39.28
C PRO A 465 6.09 3.94 -39.06
N GLY A 466 6.15 3.13 -38.02
CA GLY A 466 7.31 2.36 -37.61
C GLY A 466 8.16 3.05 -36.54
N ASP A 467 9.35 2.49 -36.32
CA ASP A 467 10.27 2.92 -35.27
C ASP A 467 11.05 4.18 -35.67
N PRO A 468 11.37 5.07 -34.72
CA PRO A 468 12.12 6.29 -35.01
C PRO A 468 13.58 5.98 -35.38
N PRO A 469 14.23 6.85 -36.20
CA PRO A 469 15.61 6.66 -36.65
C PRO A 469 16.66 6.85 -35.54
N VAL A 470 16.30 7.53 -34.45
CA VAL A 470 17.15 7.78 -33.27
C VAL A 470 16.37 7.52 -31.99
N LYS A 471 17.07 7.44 -30.85
CA LYS A 471 16.44 7.20 -29.56
C LYS A 471 15.40 8.31 -29.27
N PRO A 472 14.13 7.96 -28.99
CA PRO A 472 13.10 8.94 -28.71
C PRO A 472 13.30 9.63 -27.36
N ASP A 473 12.89 10.89 -27.28
CA ASP A 473 12.81 11.64 -26.02
C ASP A 473 11.67 11.10 -25.14
N VAL A 474 10.58 10.65 -25.78
CA VAL A 474 9.34 10.22 -25.15
C VAL A 474 8.82 8.97 -25.86
N THR A 475 8.47 7.92 -25.10
CA THR A 475 7.81 6.72 -25.62
C THR A 475 6.47 6.49 -24.93
N LEU A 476 5.40 6.33 -25.72
CA LEU A 476 4.06 5.97 -25.28
C LEU A 476 3.70 4.58 -25.79
N LYS A 477 3.30 3.69 -24.89
CA LYS A 477 2.83 2.33 -25.21
C LYS A 477 1.36 2.20 -24.81
N MET A 478 0.49 1.74 -25.70
CA MET A 478 -0.94 1.59 -25.42
C MET A 478 -1.58 0.52 -26.31
N SER A 479 -2.88 0.25 -26.15
CA SER A 479 -3.64 -0.55 -27.13
C SER A 479 -4.12 0.31 -28.30
N ALA A 480 -4.41 -0.29 -29.45
CA ALA A 480 -4.98 0.41 -30.60
C ALA A 480 -6.33 1.05 -30.27
N GLU A 481 -7.15 0.40 -29.44
CA GLU A 481 -8.40 0.96 -28.91
C GLU A 481 -8.15 2.18 -28.01
N THR A 482 -7.13 2.13 -27.15
CA THR A 482 -6.78 3.26 -26.29
C THR A 482 -6.32 4.45 -27.11
N LEU A 483 -5.50 4.23 -28.15
CA LEU A 483 -5.08 5.28 -29.08
C LEU A 483 -6.28 5.94 -29.77
N ASP A 484 -7.18 5.14 -30.34
CA ASP A 484 -8.40 5.62 -31.01
C ASP A 484 -9.29 6.40 -30.03
N GLY A 485 -9.44 5.89 -28.81
CA GLY A 485 -10.17 6.56 -27.74
C GLY A 485 -9.56 7.89 -27.35
N VAL A 486 -8.23 7.98 -27.25
CA VAL A 486 -7.50 9.20 -26.88
C VAL A 486 -7.64 10.28 -27.95
N PHE A 487 -7.44 9.95 -29.23
CA PHE A 487 -7.53 10.92 -30.33
C PHE A 487 -8.96 11.32 -30.66
N ARG A 488 -9.95 10.49 -30.34
CA ARG A 488 -11.37 10.84 -30.48
C ARG A 488 -11.97 11.54 -29.26
N GLY A 489 -11.16 11.78 -28.23
CA GLY A 489 -11.61 12.39 -26.97
C GLY A 489 -12.56 11.51 -26.14
N ARG A 490 -12.68 10.21 -26.45
CA ARG A 490 -13.46 9.23 -25.67
C ARG A 490 -12.71 8.74 -24.43
N VAL A 491 -11.38 8.80 -24.47
CA VAL A 491 -10.48 8.42 -23.38
C VAL A 491 -9.58 9.60 -23.06
N ASN A 492 -9.54 10.03 -21.80
CA ASN A 492 -8.55 11.00 -21.34
C ASN A 492 -7.17 10.30 -21.25
N GLY A 493 -6.16 10.84 -21.94
CA GLY A 493 -4.82 10.24 -22.01
C GLY A 493 -4.11 10.11 -20.66
N MET A 494 -4.30 11.07 -19.75
CA MET A 494 -3.74 11.00 -18.39
C MET A 494 -4.48 9.97 -17.54
N ARG A 495 -5.82 9.87 -17.67
CA ARG A 495 -6.61 8.81 -17.02
C ARG A 495 -6.22 7.42 -17.52
N ALA A 496 -5.90 7.28 -18.80
CA ALA A 496 -5.36 6.04 -19.35
C ALA A 496 -3.97 5.74 -18.77
N ALA A 497 -3.13 6.76 -18.58
CA ALA A 497 -1.81 6.61 -17.96
C ALA A 497 -1.89 6.14 -16.51
N MET A 498 -2.69 6.82 -15.70
CA MET A 498 -2.84 6.50 -14.28
C MET A 498 -3.61 5.20 -14.03
N SER A 499 -4.45 4.74 -14.98
CA SER A 499 -5.10 3.44 -14.91
C SER A 499 -4.30 2.29 -15.54
N GLY A 500 -3.07 2.54 -16.00
CA GLY A 500 -2.22 1.52 -16.66
C GLY A 500 -2.66 1.11 -18.07
N ARG A 501 -3.62 1.82 -18.70
CA ARG A 501 -4.06 1.59 -20.09
C ARG A 501 -3.12 2.25 -21.12
N LEU A 502 -2.31 3.20 -20.67
CA LEU A 502 -1.26 3.86 -21.42
C LEU A 502 0.01 3.85 -20.55
N ALA A 503 1.11 3.28 -21.03
CA ALA A 503 2.41 3.41 -20.39
C ALA A 503 3.20 4.53 -21.06
N PHE A 504 3.87 5.34 -20.27
CA PHE A 504 4.68 6.45 -20.73
C PHE A 504 6.09 6.33 -20.12
N SER A 505 7.13 6.67 -20.89
CA SER A 505 8.52 6.75 -20.43
C SER A 505 9.29 7.81 -21.20
N GLY A 506 10.30 8.42 -20.56
CA GLY A 506 11.11 9.49 -21.17
C GLY A 506 10.97 10.82 -20.43
N ASP A 507 11.29 11.92 -21.11
CA ASP A 507 11.28 13.28 -20.54
C ASP A 507 9.83 13.75 -20.28
N THR A 508 9.45 13.87 -19.01
CA THR A 508 8.10 14.27 -18.58
C THR A 508 7.75 15.71 -18.96
N THR A 509 8.73 16.62 -18.99
CA THR A 509 8.51 18.03 -19.39
C THR A 509 8.18 18.08 -20.88
N LYS A 510 8.88 17.29 -21.70
CA LYS A 510 8.57 17.15 -23.13
C LYS A 510 7.27 16.38 -23.36
N ALA A 511 6.93 15.43 -22.50
CA ALA A 511 5.66 14.69 -22.57
C ALA A 511 4.44 15.58 -22.38
N MET A 512 4.52 16.58 -21.50
CA MET A 512 3.43 17.55 -21.30
C MET A 512 3.15 18.38 -22.55
N ALA A 513 4.11 18.49 -23.48
CA ALA A 513 3.89 19.12 -24.77
C ALA A 513 2.85 18.36 -25.61
N PHE A 514 2.74 17.03 -25.44
CA PHE A 514 1.72 16.20 -26.09
C PHE A 514 0.30 16.62 -25.72
N GLN A 515 0.05 16.98 -24.46
CA GLN A 515 -1.28 17.39 -24.01
C GLN A 515 -1.79 18.62 -24.76
N ARG A 516 -0.88 19.54 -25.08
CA ARG A 516 -1.20 20.80 -25.77
C ARG A 516 -1.63 20.55 -27.22
N ILE A 517 -1.03 19.57 -27.88
CA ILE A 517 -1.34 19.21 -29.27
C ILE A 517 -2.32 18.04 -29.41
N GLN A 518 -2.75 17.43 -28.30
CA GLN A 518 -3.62 16.24 -28.33
C GLN A 518 -4.93 16.52 -29.07
N LYS A 519 -5.48 17.72 -28.92
CA LYS A 519 -6.70 18.15 -29.62
C LYS A 519 -6.49 18.25 -31.13
N ASP A 520 -5.37 18.84 -31.55
CA ASP A 520 -5.04 19.04 -32.97
C ASP A 520 -4.68 17.70 -33.64
N LEU A 521 -3.89 16.87 -32.96
CA LEU A 521 -3.62 15.49 -33.37
C LEU A 521 -4.91 14.67 -33.45
N GLY A 522 -5.86 14.88 -32.53
CA GLY A 522 -7.18 14.25 -32.57
C GLY A 522 -7.97 14.63 -33.82
N ALA A 523 -7.96 15.92 -34.20
CA ALA A 523 -8.60 16.39 -35.42
C ALA A 523 -7.95 15.80 -36.69
N LEU A 524 -6.62 15.74 -36.75
CA LEU A 524 -5.87 15.15 -37.85
C LEU A 524 -6.11 13.63 -37.97
N TYR A 525 -6.19 12.94 -36.83
CA TYR A 525 -6.51 11.51 -36.76
C TYR A 525 -7.94 11.23 -37.25
N MET A 526 -8.91 12.07 -36.86
CA MET A 526 -10.29 11.96 -37.34
C MET A 526 -10.39 12.20 -38.85
N ALA A 527 -9.73 13.22 -39.37
CA ALA A 527 -9.68 13.50 -40.81
C ALA A 527 -8.97 12.39 -41.60
N ALA A 528 -7.97 11.73 -41.01
CA ALA A 528 -7.37 10.53 -41.57
C ALA A 528 -8.37 9.37 -41.58
N SER A 529 -9.05 9.11 -40.47
CA SER A 529 -10.06 8.06 -40.31
C SER A 529 -11.23 8.20 -41.28
N GLU A 530 -11.68 9.41 -41.59
CA GLU A 530 -12.75 9.67 -42.56
C GLU A 530 -12.30 9.38 -44.00
N ALA A 531 -11.04 9.67 -44.32
CA ALA A 531 -10.50 9.52 -45.68
C ALA A 531 -10.20 8.06 -46.06
N VAL A 532 -9.71 7.25 -45.13
CA VAL A 532 -9.33 5.85 -45.42
C VAL A 532 -10.37 4.82 -44.96
N GLY A 533 -11.42 5.25 -44.25
CA GLY A 533 -12.37 4.39 -43.56
C GLY A 533 -11.89 4.08 -42.14
N GLY A 534 -12.78 4.20 -41.14
CA GLY A 534 -12.43 3.96 -39.74
C GLY A 534 -11.89 2.55 -39.49
N PRO A 535 -11.21 2.32 -38.34
CA PRO A 535 -10.45 1.10 -38.12
C PRO A 535 -11.29 -0.19 -37.94
N GLY A 536 -12.62 -0.13 -38.01
CA GLY A 536 -13.53 -1.27 -37.77
C GLY A 536 -13.66 -1.62 -36.29
N GLU A 537 -14.12 -2.84 -35.96
CA GLU A 537 -14.09 -3.37 -34.59
C GLU A 537 -12.64 -3.66 -34.16
N LEU A 538 -11.98 -2.66 -33.58
CA LEU A 538 -10.60 -2.75 -33.07
C LEU A 538 -10.43 -3.84 -32.00
N ALA A 539 -11.49 -4.17 -31.25
CA ALA A 539 -11.49 -5.22 -30.24
C ALA A 539 -11.26 -6.63 -30.83
N ALA A 540 -11.53 -6.84 -32.12
CA ALA A 540 -11.36 -8.11 -32.81
C ALA A 540 -9.95 -8.30 -33.42
N LEU A 541 -9.07 -7.30 -33.33
CA LEU A 541 -7.71 -7.32 -33.91
C LEU A 541 -6.63 -7.84 -32.96
N ALA A 542 -6.99 -8.22 -31.73
CA ALA A 542 -6.06 -8.82 -30.78
C ALA A 542 -5.57 -10.18 -31.32
N ALA A 543 -4.27 -10.29 -31.57
CA ALA A 543 -3.64 -11.57 -31.91
C ALA A 543 -3.78 -12.57 -30.74
N PRO A 544 -3.93 -13.89 -30.99
CA PRO A 544 -4.01 -14.86 -29.92
C PRO A 544 -2.61 -15.17 -29.38
N ALA A 545 -2.26 -14.61 -28.21
CA ALA A 545 -1.17 -15.15 -27.38
C ALA A 545 -1.33 -14.76 -25.90
N GLY A 546 -1.52 -15.78 -25.06
CA GLY A 546 -1.08 -15.89 -23.66
C GLY A 546 -1.25 -14.67 -22.75
N SER A 547 -2.38 -14.57 -22.06
CA SER A 547 -2.52 -13.76 -20.86
C SER A 547 -3.62 -14.34 -19.98
N ALA A 548 -3.23 -14.98 -18.87
CA ALA A 548 -4.17 -15.46 -17.85
C ALA A 548 -4.83 -14.26 -17.16
N ALA A 549 -6.16 -14.18 -17.24
CA ALA A 549 -6.98 -13.22 -16.50
C ALA A 549 -7.42 -13.82 -15.14
N PRO A 550 -7.66 -13.00 -14.10
CA PRO A 550 -7.76 -13.44 -12.72
C PRO A 550 -9.11 -14.11 -12.41
N ALA A 551 -9.08 -15.20 -11.65
CA ALA A 551 -10.26 -15.91 -11.20
C ALA A 551 -10.99 -15.16 -10.06
N ARG A 552 -12.31 -15.05 -10.17
CA ARG A 552 -13.21 -14.63 -9.08
C ARG A 552 -13.33 -15.72 -8.00
N PRO A 553 -13.58 -15.38 -6.73
CA PRO A 553 -13.61 -16.37 -5.64
C PRO A 553 -14.87 -17.23 -5.72
N ALA A 554 -14.70 -18.55 -5.56
CA ALA A 554 -15.78 -19.52 -5.48
C ALA A 554 -16.13 -19.83 -4.02
N VAL A 555 -17.44 -19.97 -3.77
CA VAL A 555 -18.05 -20.39 -2.51
C VAL A 555 -17.79 -21.89 -2.30
N VAL A 556 -17.34 -22.30 -1.10
CA VAL A 556 -17.05 -23.72 -0.77
C VAL A 556 -18.28 -24.39 -0.14
N SER A 557 -18.60 -25.58 -0.61
CA SER A 557 -19.60 -26.51 -0.07
C SER A 557 -18.96 -27.44 0.99
N LEU A 558 -19.63 -27.63 2.14
CA LEU A 558 -19.14 -28.42 3.29
C LEU A 558 -19.22 -29.94 3.04
N THR A 559 -18.10 -30.63 3.25
CA THR A 559 -17.98 -32.09 3.43
C THR A 559 -18.32 -32.48 4.87
N GLY A 560 -19.01 -33.59 5.10
CA GLY A 560 -19.60 -33.95 6.40
C GLY A 560 -18.64 -34.41 7.53
N ASP A 561 -17.40 -33.94 7.61
CA ASP A 561 -16.50 -34.18 8.76
C ASP A 561 -16.68 -33.08 9.82
N VAL A 562 -16.95 -33.46 11.08
CA VAL A 562 -17.12 -32.51 12.19
C VAL A 562 -15.89 -31.64 12.44
N ARG A 563 -14.70 -32.08 12.01
CA ARG A 563 -13.46 -31.30 12.09
C ARG A 563 -13.44 -30.17 11.06
N ASP A 564 -14.02 -30.38 9.88
CA ASP A 564 -14.19 -29.31 8.89
C ASP A 564 -15.17 -28.26 9.42
N GLU A 565 -16.27 -28.69 10.05
CA GLU A 565 -17.23 -27.78 10.70
C GLU A 565 -16.58 -26.99 11.86
N LEU A 566 -15.78 -27.66 12.69
CA LEU A 566 -15.00 -27.04 13.77
C LEU A 566 -14.14 -25.90 13.25
N LEU A 567 -13.44 -26.13 12.14
CA LEU A 567 -12.53 -25.13 11.55
C LEU A 567 -13.26 -24.02 10.82
N ALA A 568 -14.39 -24.33 10.16
CA ALA A 568 -15.24 -23.31 9.56
C ALA A 568 -15.75 -22.33 10.62
N VAL A 569 -16.27 -22.85 11.73
CA VAL A 569 -16.77 -22.05 12.87
C VAL A 569 -15.63 -21.31 13.54
N LEU A 570 -14.48 -21.95 13.73
CA LEU A 570 -13.29 -21.31 14.31
C LEU A 570 -12.82 -20.11 13.46
N ASN A 571 -12.74 -20.27 12.14
CA ASN A 571 -12.30 -19.21 11.24
C ASN A 571 -13.28 -18.03 11.22
N GLU A 572 -14.58 -18.31 11.30
CA GLU A 572 -15.63 -17.30 11.41
C GLU A 572 -15.49 -16.49 12.71
N LEU A 573 -15.39 -17.17 13.86
CA LEU A 573 -15.21 -16.50 15.15
C LEU A 573 -13.88 -15.73 15.22
N TYR A 574 -12.83 -16.19 14.52
CA TYR A 574 -11.55 -15.48 14.41
C TYR A 574 -11.68 -14.22 13.56
N ALA A 575 -12.36 -14.30 12.42
CA ALA A 575 -12.60 -13.15 11.54
C ALA A 575 -13.46 -12.07 12.22
N GLN A 576 -14.35 -12.46 13.12
CA GLN A 576 -15.16 -11.55 13.94
C GLN A 576 -14.39 -11.00 15.16
N GLY A 577 -13.17 -11.48 15.44
CA GLY A 577 -12.37 -11.06 16.58
C GLY A 577 -12.82 -11.62 17.95
N LEU A 578 -13.67 -12.65 17.96
CA LEU A 578 -14.17 -13.29 19.19
C LEU A 578 -13.19 -14.32 19.76
N ILE A 579 -12.33 -14.88 18.91
CA ILE A 579 -11.16 -15.66 19.32
C ILE A 579 -9.90 -14.99 18.77
N THR A 580 -8.78 -15.13 19.49
CA THR A 580 -7.51 -14.51 19.11
C THR A 580 -6.59 -15.54 18.47
N ALA A 581 -5.42 -15.11 18.01
CA ALA A 581 -4.44 -15.99 17.38
C ALA A 581 -4.03 -17.17 18.28
N THR A 582 -4.08 -16.99 19.60
CA THR A 582 -3.63 -17.96 20.61
C THR A 582 -4.67 -18.26 21.70
N GLY A 583 -5.80 -17.55 21.72
CA GLY A 583 -6.83 -17.66 22.77
C GLY A 583 -8.20 -17.97 22.18
N GLY A 584 -9.04 -18.65 22.96
CA GLY A 584 -10.29 -19.26 22.49
C GLY A 584 -10.05 -20.66 21.92
N ASN A 585 -11.00 -21.56 22.16
CA ASN A 585 -10.92 -22.95 21.72
C ASN A 585 -12.29 -23.59 21.55
N LEU A 586 -12.36 -24.54 20.63
CA LEU A 586 -13.58 -25.24 20.28
C LEU A 586 -13.38 -26.75 20.43
N SER A 587 -14.46 -27.45 20.76
CA SER A 587 -14.52 -28.90 20.73
C SER A 587 -15.87 -29.41 20.23
N ALA A 588 -15.88 -30.63 19.69
CA ALA A 588 -17.09 -31.36 19.33
C ALA A 588 -16.93 -32.85 19.65
N ARG A 589 -18.03 -33.54 19.97
CA ARG A 589 -18.03 -35.01 20.14
C ARG A 589 -17.67 -35.70 18.83
N VAL A 590 -17.00 -36.85 18.94
CA VAL A 590 -16.73 -37.71 17.79
C VAL A 590 -17.99 -38.53 17.48
N GLU A 591 -18.46 -38.45 16.24
CA GLU A 591 -19.65 -39.19 15.80
C GLU A 591 -19.45 -40.71 15.99
N GLY A 592 -20.44 -41.36 16.63
CA GLY A 592 -20.42 -42.80 16.86
C GLY A 592 -19.43 -43.29 17.94
N ARG A 593 -18.76 -42.40 18.68
CA ARG A 593 -17.82 -42.76 19.75
C ARG A 593 -18.11 -42.03 21.05
N GLU A 594 -18.82 -42.69 21.95
CA GLU A 594 -19.14 -42.14 23.27
C GLU A 594 -17.88 -41.91 24.10
N GLY A 595 -17.72 -40.69 24.63
CA GLY A 595 -16.58 -40.32 25.46
C GLY A 595 -15.35 -39.77 24.72
N GLU A 596 -15.38 -39.69 23.39
CA GLU A 596 -14.31 -39.06 22.62
C GLU A 596 -14.74 -37.66 22.10
N VAL A 597 -13.83 -36.69 22.13
CA VAL A 597 -14.06 -35.36 21.57
C VAL A 597 -12.87 -34.90 20.73
N TRP A 598 -13.16 -34.21 19.63
CA TRP A 598 -12.19 -33.38 18.93
C TRP A 598 -12.08 -32.05 19.64
N ILE A 599 -10.86 -31.57 19.88
CA ILE A 599 -10.59 -30.25 20.45
C ILE A 599 -9.46 -29.56 19.70
N THR A 600 -9.51 -28.23 19.65
CA THR A 600 -8.39 -27.45 19.10
C THR A 600 -7.09 -27.71 19.87
N PRO A 601 -5.94 -27.80 19.19
CA PRO A 601 -4.65 -27.97 19.85
C PRO A 601 -4.23 -26.69 20.60
N SER A 602 -3.36 -26.88 21.59
CA SER A 602 -2.64 -25.79 22.26
C SER A 602 -1.47 -25.29 21.41
N GLN A 603 -1.00 -24.07 21.71
CA GLN A 603 0.20 -23.45 21.12
C GLN A 603 0.22 -23.41 19.58
N SER A 604 -0.95 -23.50 18.96
CA SER A 604 -1.13 -23.51 17.51
C SER A 604 -1.84 -22.24 17.08
N PHE A 605 -1.36 -21.60 16.02
CA PHE A 605 -2.03 -20.45 15.42
C PHE A 605 -3.40 -20.88 14.88
N LYS A 606 -4.47 -20.35 15.47
CA LYS A 606 -5.84 -20.84 15.22
C LYS A 606 -6.24 -20.68 13.74
N GLY A 607 -5.82 -19.60 13.06
CA GLY A 607 -6.11 -19.36 11.64
C GLY A 607 -5.37 -20.23 10.62
N ALA A 608 -4.51 -21.17 11.05
CA ALA A 608 -3.86 -22.16 10.18
C ALA A 608 -4.16 -23.61 10.56
N LEU A 609 -5.16 -23.83 11.43
CA LEU A 609 -5.57 -25.17 11.82
C LEU A 609 -6.19 -25.92 10.64
N ARG A 610 -5.84 -27.20 10.51
CA ARG A 610 -6.38 -28.14 9.51
C ARG A 610 -7.06 -29.32 10.23
N PRO A 611 -7.99 -30.06 9.60
CA PRO A 611 -8.75 -31.11 10.28
C PRO A 611 -7.85 -32.14 10.97
N GLU A 612 -6.74 -32.52 10.33
CA GLU A 612 -5.74 -33.44 10.86
C GLU A 612 -4.98 -32.92 12.08
N MET A 613 -5.02 -31.60 12.35
CA MET A 613 -4.42 -30.99 13.53
C MET A 613 -5.37 -30.97 14.73
N MET A 614 -6.64 -31.36 14.55
CA MET A 614 -7.56 -31.53 15.67
C MET A 614 -7.09 -32.67 16.55
N VAL A 615 -7.15 -32.43 17.85
CA VAL A 615 -6.67 -33.39 18.85
C VAL A 615 -7.87 -34.17 19.32
N ARG A 616 -7.82 -35.50 19.17
CA ARG A 616 -8.82 -36.38 19.76
C ARG A 616 -8.42 -36.73 21.17
N ILE A 617 -9.30 -36.43 22.13
CA ILE A 617 -9.08 -36.74 23.54
C ILE A 617 -10.26 -37.53 24.10
N ASP A 618 -10.00 -38.32 25.15
CA ASP A 618 -11.05 -38.82 26.04
C ASP A 618 -11.54 -37.73 27.02
N LEU A 619 -12.56 -38.05 27.82
CA LEU A 619 -13.10 -37.11 28.81
C LEU A 619 -12.18 -36.88 30.02
N GLU A 620 -11.15 -37.71 30.16
CA GLU A 620 -10.05 -37.57 31.11
C GLU A 620 -8.92 -36.68 30.57
N GLY A 621 -9.02 -36.23 29.31
CA GLY A 621 -8.09 -35.33 28.64
C GLY A 621 -6.86 -36.00 28.06
N GLN A 622 -6.83 -37.33 27.99
CA GLN A 622 -5.74 -38.07 27.36
C GLN A 622 -5.88 -38.03 25.84
N PRO A 623 -4.83 -37.64 25.10
CA PRO A 623 -4.81 -37.78 23.65
C PRO A 623 -4.90 -39.26 23.26
N LEU A 624 -5.83 -39.57 22.36
CA LEU A 624 -6.09 -40.94 21.91
C LEU A 624 -5.28 -41.34 20.68
N ASP A 625 -4.71 -40.34 19.98
CA ASP A 625 -3.90 -40.56 18.77
C ASP A 625 -2.39 -40.46 19.12
N PRO A 626 -1.54 -41.45 18.73
CA PRO A 626 -0.13 -41.53 19.15
C PRO A 626 0.75 -40.35 18.73
N GLU A 627 0.36 -39.64 17.67
CA GLU A 627 1.09 -38.50 17.10
C GLU A 627 0.31 -37.18 17.24
N ALA A 628 -0.70 -37.14 18.12
CA ALA A 628 -1.52 -35.95 18.29
C ALA A 628 -0.73 -34.77 18.87
N LEU A 629 -1.07 -33.56 18.43
CA LEU A 629 -0.64 -32.34 19.11
C LEU A 629 -1.19 -32.31 20.55
N ALA A 630 -0.58 -31.50 21.40
CA ALA A 630 -1.10 -31.28 22.75
C ALA A 630 -2.49 -30.61 22.68
N PRO A 631 -3.51 -31.11 23.40
CA PRO A 631 -4.83 -30.50 23.41
C PRO A 631 -4.78 -29.09 24.00
N SER A 632 -5.82 -28.27 23.74
CA SER A 632 -5.99 -26.95 24.35
C SER A 632 -5.68 -26.97 25.85
N SER A 633 -5.00 -25.95 26.39
CA SER A 633 -4.75 -25.82 27.83
C SER A 633 -6.03 -25.78 28.66
N GLU A 634 -7.16 -25.50 28.03
CA GLU A 634 -8.48 -25.42 28.65
C GLU A 634 -9.37 -26.64 28.39
N TRP A 635 -8.78 -27.75 27.91
CA TRP A 635 -9.52 -28.99 27.66
C TRP A 635 -10.35 -29.43 28.87
N ARG A 636 -9.91 -29.13 30.10
CA ARG A 636 -10.61 -29.47 31.35
C ARG A 636 -12.00 -28.83 31.43
N VAL A 637 -12.15 -27.60 30.96
CA VAL A 637 -13.46 -26.90 30.93
C VAL A 637 -14.41 -27.65 30.00
N HIS A 638 -13.92 -28.02 28.82
CA HIS A 638 -14.70 -28.73 27.81
C HIS A 638 -15.13 -30.12 28.30
N THR A 639 -14.19 -30.94 28.81
CA THR A 639 -14.50 -32.29 29.27
C THR A 639 -15.34 -32.33 30.55
N ALA A 640 -15.21 -31.33 31.44
CA ALA A 640 -16.10 -31.20 32.60
C ALA A 640 -17.56 -30.97 32.17
N ILE A 641 -17.79 -30.13 31.15
CA ILE A 641 -19.12 -29.91 30.57
C ILE A 641 -19.64 -31.22 29.94
N TYR A 642 -18.85 -31.88 29.09
CA TYR A 642 -19.29 -33.12 28.43
C TYR A 642 -19.59 -34.27 29.39
N ARG A 643 -18.90 -34.37 30.54
CA ARG A 643 -19.18 -35.40 31.56
C ARG A 643 -20.51 -35.17 32.27
N ARG A 644 -20.90 -33.91 32.47
CA ARG A 644 -22.17 -33.55 33.15
C ARG A 644 -23.35 -33.46 32.19
N ARG A 645 -23.09 -33.19 30.91
CA ARG A 645 -24.10 -32.92 29.89
C ARG A 645 -23.90 -33.83 28.67
N PRO A 646 -24.44 -35.07 28.72
CA PRO A 646 -24.41 -35.99 27.58
C PRO A 646 -25.12 -35.44 26.33
N ASP A 647 -26.09 -34.55 26.51
CA ASP A 647 -26.87 -33.90 25.45
C ASP A 647 -26.05 -32.89 24.62
N ILE A 648 -24.97 -32.35 25.17
CA ILE A 648 -24.12 -31.36 24.50
C ILE A 648 -23.19 -32.05 23.51
N GLN A 649 -23.18 -31.53 22.27
CA GLN A 649 -22.33 -32.03 21.19
C GLN A 649 -21.12 -31.12 20.94
N ALA A 650 -21.21 -29.83 21.23
CA ALA A 650 -20.14 -28.87 20.99
C ALA A 650 -19.95 -27.89 22.15
N VAL A 651 -18.70 -27.50 22.41
CA VAL A 651 -18.34 -26.47 23.39
C VAL A 651 -17.40 -25.47 22.71
N ILE A 652 -17.73 -24.19 22.84
CA ILE A 652 -16.95 -23.06 22.31
C ILE A 652 -16.55 -22.16 23.47
N HIS A 653 -15.26 -21.90 23.61
CA HIS A 653 -14.72 -20.87 24.47
C HIS A 653 -14.16 -19.72 23.62
N THR A 654 -14.62 -18.50 23.90
CA THR A 654 -14.20 -17.27 23.21
C THR A 654 -13.69 -16.21 24.19
N HIS A 655 -12.92 -15.25 23.68
CA HIS A 655 -12.56 -14.01 24.38
C HIS A 655 -13.42 -12.84 23.89
N ALA A 656 -14.72 -13.09 23.75
CA ALA A 656 -15.71 -12.14 23.23
C ALA A 656 -15.68 -10.82 24.05
N PRO A 657 -15.22 -9.69 23.46
CA PRO A 657 -14.90 -8.48 24.20
C PRO A 657 -16.09 -7.89 24.97
N GLN A 658 -17.27 -7.84 24.37
CA GLN A 658 -18.45 -7.22 24.99
C GLN A 658 -19.03 -8.12 26.08
N ALA A 659 -19.03 -9.44 25.88
CA ALA A 659 -19.41 -10.41 26.90
C ALA A 659 -18.50 -10.30 28.14
N ILE A 660 -17.18 -10.16 27.95
CA ILE A 660 -16.24 -9.93 29.06
C ILE A 660 -16.58 -8.63 29.79
N LEU A 661 -16.80 -7.52 29.06
CA LEU A 661 -17.17 -6.23 29.65
C LEU A 661 -18.50 -6.32 30.43
N LEU A 662 -19.48 -7.07 29.93
CA LEU A 662 -20.74 -7.28 30.63
C LEU A 662 -20.52 -8.00 31.96
N GLY A 663 -19.67 -9.03 31.98
CA GLY A 663 -19.23 -9.69 33.21
C GLY A 663 -18.56 -8.72 34.19
N LEU A 664 -17.57 -7.95 33.72
CA LEU A 664 -16.79 -7.01 34.54
C LEU A 664 -17.62 -5.88 35.14
N THR A 665 -18.66 -5.43 34.44
CA THR A 665 -19.55 -4.36 34.93
C THR A 665 -20.61 -4.86 35.90
N GLY A 666 -20.73 -6.19 36.07
CA GLY A 666 -21.76 -6.82 36.89
C GLY A 666 -23.19 -6.67 36.34
N LYS A 667 -23.37 -6.10 35.14
CA LYS A 667 -24.68 -5.85 34.56
C LYS A 667 -25.35 -7.14 34.09
N PRO A 668 -26.66 -7.32 34.32
CA PRO A 668 -27.35 -8.55 33.93
C PRO A 668 -27.39 -8.71 32.41
N PHE A 669 -27.36 -9.96 31.94
CA PHE A 669 -27.76 -10.27 30.57
C PHE A 669 -29.29 -10.24 30.52
N LEU A 670 -29.85 -9.36 29.68
CA LEU A 670 -31.27 -9.05 29.66
C LEU A 670 -31.89 -9.47 28.33
N PRO A 671 -33.14 -9.97 28.32
CA PRO A 671 -33.81 -10.39 27.10
C PRO A 671 -34.37 -9.17 26.35
N ILE A 672 -33.48 -8.39 25.77
CA ILE A 672 -33.78 -7.15 25.03
C ILE A 672 -34.16 -7.41 23.56
N SER A 673 -34.03 -8.66 23.12
CA SER A 673 -34.43 -9.14 21.79
C SER A 673 -35.02 -10.55 21.88
N THR A 674 -35.69 -10.96 20.80
CA THR A 674 -36.27 -12.31 20.67
C THR A 674 -35.20 -13.39 20.77
N GLU A 675 -34.02 -13.16 20.21
CA GLU A 675 -32.87 -14.08 20.26
C GLU A 675 -32.30 -14.18 21.69
N ALA A 676 -32.13 -13.04 22.37
CA ALA A 676 -31.65 -12.99 23.75
C ALA A 676 -32.60 -13.71 24.74
N ALA A 677 -33.91 -13.70 24.46
CA ALA A 677 -34.90 -14.40 25.28
C ALA A 677 -34.69 -15.92 25.34
N PHE A 678 -34.15 -16.54 24.29
CA PHE A 678 -33.89 -17.98 24.24
C PHE A 678 -32.63 -18.41 25.01
N ILE A 679 -31.74 -17.48 25.33
CA ILE A 679 -30.52 -17.77 26.11
C ILE A 679 -30.81 -17.78 27.60
N GLY A 680 -31.70 -16.88 28.05
CA GLY A 680 -32.00 -16.73 29.46
C GLY A 680 -30.91 -15.99 30.24
N GLU A 681 -30.87 -16.18 31.55
CA GLU A 681 -29.89 -15.54 32.41
C GLU A 681 -28.53 -16.24 32.29
N LEU A 682 -27.46 -15.44 32.12
CA LEU A 682 -26.10 -15.97 32.02
C LEU A 682 -25.48 -16.07 33.40
N ALA A 683 -25.16 -17.30 33.81
CA ALA A 683 -24.37 -17.54 35.01
C ALA A 683 -22.96 -16.94 34.86
N ARG A 684 -22.40 -16.49 35.97
CA ARG A 684 -21.05 -15.90 36.02
C ARG A 684 -20.13 -16.70 36.92
N VAL A 685 -18.91 -16.89 36.45
CA VAL A 685 -17.82 -17.49 37.22
C VAL A 685 -16.77 -16.40 37.45
N PRO A 686 -16.39 -16.11 38.71
CA PRO A 686 -15.35 -15.14 39.01
C PRO A 686 -14.01 -15.61 38.43
N PHE A 687 -13.05 -14.70 38.31
CA PHE A 687 -11.73 -15.06 37.76
C PHE A 687 -11.09 -16.21 38.56
N MET A 688 -10.77 -17.27 37.84
CA MET A 688 -9.96 -18.38 38.32
C MET A 688 -8.90 -18.67 37.26
N MET A 689 -7.77 -19.25 37.68
CA MET A 689 -6.66 -19.50 36.77
C MET A 689 -7.07 -20.44 35.61
N PRO A 690 -6.86 -20.04 34.34
CA PRO A 690 -7.15 -20.87 33.17
C PRO A 690 -6.43 -22.23 33.22
N GLY A 691 -7.09 -23.26 32.70
CA GLY A 691 -6.55 -24.63 32.66
C GLY A 691 -6.52 -25.38 33.99
N THR A 692 -7.04 -24.80 35.08
CA THR A 692 -7.13 -25.47 36.40
C THR A 692 -8.38 -26.32 36.56
N PRO A 693 -8.36 -27.39 37.37
CA PRO A 693 -9.55 -28.16 37.72
C PRO A 693 -10.63 -27.32 38.42
N ALA A 694 -10.24 -26.34 39.22
CA ALA A 694 -11.17 -25.45 39.93
C ALA A 694 -12.03 -24.62 38.96
N LEU A 695 -11.41 -24.02 37.94
CA LEU A 695 -12.14 -23.29 36.89
C LEU A 695 -13.09 -24.23 36.13
N ALA A 696 -12.62 -25.41 35.75
CA ALA A 696 -13.42 -26.38 35.01
C ALA A 696 -14.67 -26.80 35.77
N GLU A 697 -14.54 -27.10 37.06
CA GLU A 697 -15.65 -27.48 37.92
C GLU A 697 -16.64 -26.33 38.12
N ALA A 698 -16.13 -25.11 38.38
CA ALA A 698 -16.97 -23.93 38.55
C ALA A 698 -17.77 -23.58 37.29
N VAL A 699 -17.15 -23.69 36.11
CA VAL A 699 -17.84 -23.47 34.82
C VAL A 699 -18.89 -24.53 34.56
N ALA A 700 -18.58 -25.81 34.79
CA ALA A 700 -19.55 -26.89 34.55
C ALA A 700 -20.73 -26.86 35.55
N GLU A 701 -20.49 -26.43 36.80
CA GLU A 701 -21.55 -26.20 37.79
C GLU A 701 -22.41 -24.98 37.43
N ALA A 702 -21.78 -23.85 37.09
CA ALA A 702 -22.48 -22.63 36.70
C ALA A 702 -23.31 -22.81 35.42
N LEU A 703 -22.83 -23.62 34.47
CA LEU A 703 -23.56 -23.91 33.24
C LEU A 703 -24.89 -24.61 33.52
N GLY A 704 -24.93 -25.52 34.50
CA GLY A 704 -26.14 -26.26 34.88
C GLY A 704 -26.87 -26.85 33.67
N THR A 705 -28.15 -26.48 33.52
CA THR A 705 -28.99 -26.81 32.34
C THR A 705 -28.94 -25.75 31.24
N GLY A 706 -28.25 -24.63 31.47
CA GLY A 706 -28.09 -23.53 30.52
C GLY A 706 -27.16 -23.86 29.35
N SER A 707 -27.02 -22.88 28.46
CA SER A 707 -26.22 -22.98 27.23
C SER A 707 -24.94 -22.16 27.26
N ALA A 708 -24.76 -21.24 28.22
CA ALA A 708 -23.58 -20.39 28.27
C ALA A 708 -23.24 -19.90 29.69
N VAL A 709 -21.95 -19.61 29.91
CA VAL A 709 -21.38 -19.09 31.15
C VAL A 709 -20.39 -17.97 30.83
N LEU A 710 -20.51 -16.85 31.55
CA LEU A 710 -19.54 -15.77 31.52
C LEU A 710 -18.44 -16.01 32.55
N MET A 711 -17.19 -16.06 32.10
CA MET A 711 -16.01 -16.10 32.98
C MET A 711 -15.43 -14.69 33.10
N GLU A 712 -15.52 -14.09 34.29
CA GLU A 712 -15.02 -12.73 34.52
C GLU A 712 -13.52 -12.64 34.23
N HIS A 713 -13.10 -11.57 33.55
CA HIS A 713 -11.73 -11.33 33.08
C HIS A 713 -11.16 -12.34 32.09
N HIS A 714 -11.90 -13.39 31.72
CA HIS A 714 -11.37 -14.50 30.92
C HIS A 714 -12.10 -14.64 29.59
N GLY A 715 -13.42 -14.80 29.58
CA GLY A 715 -14.15 -14.99 28.33
C GLY A 715 -15.54 -15.59 28.51
N LEU A 716 -16.08 -16.11 27.41
CA LEU A 716 -17.40 -16.73 27.34
C LEU A 716 -17.23 -18.22 27.01
N VAL A 717 -18.01 -19.08 27.66
CA VAL A 717 -18.10 -20.51 27.33
C VAL A 717 -19.54 -20.80 26.93
N VAL A 718 -19.72 -21.43 25.76
CA VAL A 718 -21.02 -21.80 25.20
C VAL A 718 -21.04 -23.29 24.90
N ALA A 719 -22.07 -23.97 25.38
CA ALA A 719 -22.35 -25.38 25.14
C ALA A 719 -23.61 -25.50 24.28
N GLY A 720 -23.53 -26.25 23.18
CA GLY A 720 -24.63 -26.43 22.24
C GLY A 720 -24.83 -27.86 21.78
N SER A 721 -26.00 -28.12 21.20
CA SER A 721 -26.33 -29.39 20.52
C SER A 721 -25.58 -29.60 19.19
N GLY A 722 -24.75 -28.63 18.79
CA GLY A 722 -23.89 -28.66 17.61
C GLY A 722 -23.05 -27.38 17.52
N LEU A 723 -22.00 -27.38 16.69
CA LEU A 723 -21.05 -26.26 16.59
C LEU A 723 -21.74 -24.99 16.10
N ARG A 724 -22.55 -25.09 15.03
CA ARG A 724 -23.31 -23.95 14.53
C ARG A 724 -24.24 -23.32 15.58
N ARG A 725 -24.92 -24.13 16.40
CA ARG A 725 -25.79 -23.61 17.46
C ARG A 725 -24.97 -22.89 18.54
N ALA A 726 -23.85 -23.46 18.95
CA ALA A 726 -22.96 -22.82 19.92
C ALA A 726 -22.34 -21.51 19.38
N ALA A 727 -22.00 -21.46 18.09
CA ALA A 727 -21.49 -20.25 17.44
C ALA A 727 -22.55 -19.15 17.40
N ASN A 728 -23.77 -19.47 16.96
CA ASN A 728 -24.87 -18.50 16.92
C ASN A 728 -25.19 -17.96 18.33
N VAL A 729 -25.20 -18.82 19.36
CA VAL A 729 -25.41 -18.36 20.75
C VAL A 729 -24.27 -17.44 21.20
N THR A 730 -23.02 -17.73 20.82
CA THR A 730 -21.87 -16.86 21.10
C THR A 730 -22.08 -15.46 20.50
N GLU A 731 -22.47 -15.39 19.23
CA GLU A 731 -22.74 -14.13 18.52
C GLU A 731 -23.90 -13.34 19.14
N ILE A 732 -25.00 -14.02 19.46
CA ILE A 732 -26.16 -13.38 20.10
C ILE A 732 -25.76 -12.79 21.46
N ILE A 733 -24.96 -13.51 22.25
CA ILE A 733 -24.50 -13.02 23.56
C ILE A 733 -23.62 -11.78 23.38
N GLU A 734 -22.69 -11.80 22.44
CA GLU A 734 -21.77 -10.68 22.20
C GLU A 734 -22.51 -9.41 21.74
N ASP A 735 -23.36 -9.53 20.72
CA ASP A 735 -24.15 -8.42 20.19
C ASP A 735 -25.14 -7.88 21.24
N THR A 736 -25.78 -8.77 22.00
CA THR A 736 -26.67 -8.37 23.09
C THR A 736 -25.92 -7.67 24.22
N ALA A 737 -24.74 -8.15 24.58
CA ALA A 737 -23.88 -7.53 25.58
C ALA A 737 -23.49 -6.11 25.16
N GLN A 738 -23.12 -5.91 23.88
CA GLN A 738 -22.81 -4.59 23.34
C GLN A 738 -23.98 -3.62 23.50
N LYS A 739 -25.19 -4.06 23.14
CA LYS A 739 -26.41 -3.23 23.24
C LYS A 739 -26.73 -2.87 24.69
N ILE A 740 -26.68 -3.85 25.60
CA ILE A 740 -26.92 -3.62 27.04
C ILE A 740 -25.91 -2.60 27.60
N LEU A 741 -24.61 -2.80 27.33
CA LEU A 741 -23.55 -1.91 27.78
C LEU A 741 -23.73 -0.49 27.22
N THR A 742 -24.09 -0.38 25.94
CA THR A 742 -24.35 0.91 25.28
C THR A 742 -25.52 1.64 25.93
N CYS A 743 -26.63 0.96 26.23
CA CYS A 743 -27.75 1.55 26.97
C CYS A 743 -27.29 2.11 28.33
N TYR A 744 -26.55 1.30 29.11
CA TYR A 744 -26.01 1.76 30.39
C TYR A 744 -25.02 2.93 30.25
N MET A 745 -24.20 2.96 29.20
CA MET A 745 -23.31 4.09 28.91
C MET A 745 -24.09 5.38 28.60
N LEU A 746 -25.26 5.26 27.98
CA LEU A 746 -26.17 6.38 27.73
C LEU A 746 -27.01 6.77 28.96
N GLY A 747 -26.77 6.14 30.12
CA GLY A 747 -27.48 6.43 31.37
C GLY A 747 -28.89 5.85 31.44
N GLN A 748 -29.25 4.90 30.57
CA GLN A 748 -30.58 4.29 30.54
C GLN A 748 -30.47 2.75 30.61
N PRO A 749 -31.13 2.06 31.56
CA PRO A 749 -31.23 0.61 31.50
C PRO A 749 -32.05 0.20 30.27
N PRO A 750 -31.65 -0.86 29.54
CA PRO A 750 -32.41 -1.30 28.37
C PRO A 750 -33.78 -1.86 28.79
N ALA A 751 -34.81 -1.61 27.97
CA ALA A 751 -36.11 -2.24 28.14
C ALA A 751 -36.06 -3.71 27.72
N THR A 752 -36.69 -4.59 28.51
CA THR A 752 -36.81 -6.02 28.19
C THR A 752 -38.10 -6.31 27.43
N LEU A 753 -38.15 -7.45 26.75
CA LEU A 753 -39.40 -7.95 26.18
C LEU A 753 -40.47 -8.15 27.28
N PRO A 754 -41.76 -7.99 26.95
CA PRO A 754 -42.87 -8.27 27.87
C PRO A 754 -42.88 -9.72 28.39
N ASP A 755 -43.30 -9.92 29.64
CA ASP A 755 -43.26 -11.23 30.30
C ASP A 755 -44.11 -12.31 29.60
N ASP A 756 -45.23 -11.92 28.98
CA ASP A 756 -46.10 -12.81 28.20
C ASP A 756 -45.41 -13.28 26.91
N VAL A 757 -44.68 -12.39 26.24
CA VAL A 757 -43.84 -12.72 25.07
C VAL A 757 -42.68 -13.63 25.47
N LEU A 758 -42.03 -13.35 26.62
CA LEU A 758 -40.96 -14.21 27.14
C LEU A 758 -41.46 -15.62 27.49
N ALA A 759 -42.66 -15.73 28.07
CA ALA A 759 -43.27 -17.03 28.36
C ALA A 759 -43.53 -17.83 27.07
N GLN A 760 -44.09 -17.19 26.03
CA GLN A 760 -44.35 -17.83 24.73
C GLN A 760 -43.05 -18.27 24.04
N LEU A 761 -42.02 -17.41 24.02
CA LEU A 761 -40.73 -17.74 23.40
C LEU A 761 -40.05 -18.90 24.14
N ARG A 762 -40.13 -18.95 25.47
CA ARG A 762 -39.58 -20.07 26.26
C ARG A 762 -40.30 -21.39 25.98
N GLU A 763 -41.63 -21.36 25.82
CA GLU A 763 -42.43 -22.54 25.48
C GLU A 763 -42.10 -23.08 24.07
N VAL A 764 -41.95 -22.19 23.09
CA VAL A 764 -41.49 -22.55 21.73
C VAL A 764 -40.06 -23.10 21.75
N GLY A 765 -39.16 -22.49 22.55
CA GLY A 765 -37.79 -22.94 22.70
C GLY A 765 -37.68 -24.37 23.24
N THR A 766 -38.51 -24.75 24.22
CA THR A 766 -38.56 -26.13 24.76
C THR A 766 -39.08 -27.18 23.79
N LEU A 767 -39.86 -26.79 22.77
CA LEU A 767 -40.35 -27.71 21.73
C LEU A 767 -39.33 -27.95 20.61
N MET A 768 -38.27 -27.14 20.54
CA MET A 768 -37.21 -27.21 19.51
C MET A 768 -35.88 -27.79 20.05
N VAL A 769 -35.86 -28.34 21.28
CA VAL A 769 -34.69 -28.99 21.90
C VAL A 769 -34.71 -30.49 21.68
#